data_AF-A0A1I8HV28-F1
#
_entry.id   AF-A0A1I8HV28-F1
#
_cell.length_a   1.000
_cell.length_b   1.000
_cell.length_c   1.000
_cell.angle_alpha   90.00
_cell.angle_beta   90.00
_cell.angle_gamma   90.00
#
_symmetry.space_group_name_H-M   'P 1'
#
loop_
_entity.id
_entity.type
_entity.pdbx_description
1 polymer ?
#
loop_
_entity_poly.entity_id
_entity_poly.type
_entity_poly.pdbx_seq_one_letter_code
_entity_poly.pdbx_strand_id
1 'polypeptide(L)'
;ATVLVIGSGGPRRSVEASSICSSFTVYVVPGNAGTRGFVNDISNDSNSSVINPQAKFRPPPPGVDIKDFANLSNWCRSSSVDLVFVGPEDPLSKGIADVLTEAGIAVFGPSRLASEIEWSKAFAKQFMKRNSIPTPDFVVCEDLAAIEAIAASLSSLPFKPLVAKASGLAAGKGVVVSDTPAEAIAAAKDLLKRCGGPILLEARVDGPELSLIGFSDGERVSVLPPARDRKRRLDGDCGPNTGGMGAAAPCRLDSDRPFSPIASDQPTNKELLSRLERDFLQRAIDGLRAEGRRFVGALYAGLIRAGVDANGQDDFQALEFNCRLGDPETQALMPLVDCDLYQLCLDCVHGSLTPGPLPCQPSRVSLAAVLVQSPYPASCPGRYPVQGLDSFANQPGDPLLAFHAGTACDAAAAASSGAQTVTAGGRVCNLVAVATGPAECRAALRAALGARRIRFLGSIGAGILLATGPVAQSQSGSSAYASSGVNVAEGDHLVDLIKPLCSLTCLTASSACLEGIGSFGAPYSLNNCGGDFLGHCPDPVLVSGVDGVGTKLLVAEAVNQWGGVGVDLVAMCVNDVLCRGARPLFFLDTYSCGRLDARVAAAVVAGVSDGCLQAGCALVGGETAEMPGMYARDSSVDLIGCCVGILGPLIRSGLITGLAHITGGGIIGNLPRCLPTHLGANINLTAWQIPKLIRWLMHSAGMGIEEACCTFNCGIGMLIVTKQQWLANLLNRLPEAFVVGELVAKPGVNLIGQDSVSPLATMEYALLDYSRQMGTSCPYRVALVISNVATAQGLQRATKAGVPTSVLSHKDYPGGRPEFDAALVEELRSKGVQLVAMAGFMRIVTRVLLDAFPGRVLNTHPSLLPAFKGATRIATGVRVTGCTAHFVVPEVDAGPIVLQAPAPVLPGDSEETLQDRVKLLEHRLFPAAVAAVARGDCRFVAGPPADKCVWSCEPPSMAEFM
;
A
#
# COMPACT_ATOMS: atom_id res chain seq x y z
N ALA A 1 -12.33 -50.28 -17.31
CA ALA A 1 -10.88 -50.34 -17.06
C ALA A 1 -10.56 -50.03 -15.60
N THR A 2 -9.48 -50.59 -15.07
CA THR A 2 -8.96 -50.38 -13.73
C THR A 2 -7.58 -49.72 -13.81
N VAL A 3 -7.45 -48.51 -13.29
CA VAL A 3 -6.20 -47.76 -13.28
C VAL A 3 -5.70 -47.58 -11.85
N LEU A 4 -4.41 -47.77 -11.66
CA LEU A 4 -3.72 -47.45 -10.42
C LEU A 4 -2.84 -46.21 -10.62
N VAL A 5 -3.00 -45.21 -9.79
CA VAL A 5 -2.16 -44.01 -9.75
C VAL A 5 -1.30 -44.05 -8.49
N ILE A 6 0.02 -44.03 -8.68
CA ILE A 6 0.99 -43.92 -7.58
C ILE A 6 1.24 -42.43 -7.32
N GLY A 7 0.96 -41.97 -6.11
CA GLY A 7 1.19 -40.59 -5.68
C GLY A 7 0.16 -40.07 -4.67
N SER A 8 0.47 -38.91 -4.08
CA SER A 8 -0.39 -38.19 -3.13
C SER A 8 -0.64 -36.73 -3.53
N GLY A 9 -0.04 -36.27 -4.63
CA GLY A 9 -0.32 -34.96 -5.24
C GLY A 9 -1.71 -34.91 -5.86
N GLY A 10 -2.09 -33.80 -6.50
CA GLY A 10 -3.45 -33.58 -6.98
C GLY A 10 -3.72 -33.83 -8.46
N PRO A 11 -3.69 -35.07 -8.99
CA PRO A 11 -4.17 -35.36 -10.33
C PRO A 11 -5.63 -35.84 -10.25
N ARG A 12 -6.54 -35.05 -9.63
CA ARG A 12 -7.97 -35.40 -9.67
C ARG A 12 -8.43 -35.47 -11.13
N ARG A 13 -8.11 -34.46 -11.96
CA ARG A 13 -8.56 -34.40 -13.37
C ARG A 13 -7.64 -35.03 -14.40
N SER A 14 -6.36 -35.26 -14.11
CA SER A 14 -5.43 -35.78 -15.13
C SER A 14 -5.96 -37.11 -15.69
N VAL A 15 -6.43 -38.01 -14.82
CA VAL A 15 -6.93 -39.34 -15.21
C VAL A 15 -8.42 -39.35 -15.57
N GLU A 16 -9.18 -38.29 -15.26
CA GLU A 16 -10.65 -38.25 -15.44
C GLU A 16 -11.12 -37.99 -16.88
N ALA A 17 -10.23 -37.65 -17.81
CA ALA A 17 -10.59 -37.25 -19.18
C ALA A 17 -10.79 -38.43 -20.17
N SER A 18 -11.30 -39.59 -19.73
CA SER A 18 -11.66 -40.68 -20.67
C SER A 18 -13.17 -40.67 -20.97
N SER A 19 -13.55 -40.27 -22.18
CA SER A 19 -14.94 -40.23 -22.66
C SER A 19 -15.39 -41.57 -23.29
N ILE A 20 -14.54 -42.60 -23.32
CA ILE A 20 -14.73 -43.76 -24.22
C ILE A 20 -15.12 -45.07 -23.49
N CYS A 21 -15.09 -45.13 -22.15
CA CYS A 21 -15.43 -46.38 -21.42
C CYS A 21 -16.59 -46.22 -20.42
N SER A 22 -17.58 -47.10 -20.51
CA SER A 22 -18.81 -47.16 -19.70
C SER A 22 -18.62 -47.67 -18.26
N SER A 23 -17.38 -47.91 -17.82
CA SER A 23 -17.04 -48.13 -16.40
C SER A 23 -15.54 -48.01 -16.16
N PHE A 24 -15.14 -47.15 -15.22
CA PHE A 24 -13.75 -46.87 -14.86
C PHE A 24 -13.56 -46.97 -13.34
N THR A 25 -12.55 -47.69 -12.89
CA THR A 25 -12.15 -47.72 -11.47
C THR A 25 -10.75 -47.15 -11.34
N VAL A 26 -10.57 -46.14 -10.49
CA VAL A 26 -9.26 -45.50 -10.26
C VAL A 26 -8.87 -45.70 -8.81
N TYR A 27 -7.75 -46.38 -8.59
CA TYR A 27 -7.11 -46.50 -7.29
C TYR A 27 -5.99 -45.46 -7.19
N VAL A 28 -5.87 -44.76 -6.07
CA VAL A 28 -4.77 -43.79 -5.83
C VAL A 28 -4.04 -44.14 -4.55
N VAL A 29 -2.71 -44.30 -4.60
CA VAL A 29 -1.92 -44.78 -3.46
C VAL A 29 -0.70 -43.87 -3.20
N PRO A 30 -0.57 -43.30 -1.97
CA PRO A 30 -1.52 -43.35 -0.85
C PRO A 30 -2.73 -42.42 -1.02
N GLY A 31 -2.74 -41.57 -2.05
CA GLY A 31 -3.76 -40.56 -2.27
C GLY A 31 -3.74 -39.43 -1.24
N ASN A 32 -4.79 -38.60 -1.28
CA ASN A 32 -5.01 -37.50 -0.34
C ASN A 32 -6.51 -37.42 0.04
N ALA A 33 -6.91 -36.43 0.83
CA ALA A 33 -8.32 -36.27 1.22
C ALA A 33 -9.25 -36.20 0.00
N GLY A 34 -8.80 -35.57 -1.07
CA GLY A 34 -9.60 -35.37 -2.27
C GLY A 34 -9.85 -36.64 -3.08
N THR A 35 -8.95 -37.62 -3.02
CA THR A 35 -9.12 -38.89 -3.73
C THR A 35 -9.87 -39.94 -2.90
N ARG A 36 -10.28 -39.62 -1.67
CA ARG A 36 -11.02 -40.52 -0.76
C ARG A 36 -12.53 -40.22 -0.65
N GLY A 37 -12.97 -39.02 -1.02
CA GLY A 37 -14.28 -38.47 -0.65
C GLY A 37 -15.54 -38.90 -1.43
N PHE A 38 -15.45 -39.76 -2.45
CA PHE A 38 -16.60 -40.08 -3.32
C PHE A 38 -17.15 -41.50 -3.15
N VAL A 39 -17.46 -41.88 -1.90
CA VAL A 39 -18.11 -43.18 -1.62
C VAL A 39 -19.64 -43.06 -1.54
N ASN A 40 -20.24 -41.87 -1.39
CA ASN A 40 -21.64 -41.76 -0.93
C ASN A 40 -22.59 -40.76 -1.63
N ASP A 41 -22.43 -40.41 -2.92
CA ASP A 41 -23.55 -39.74 -3.62
C ASP A 41 -23.71 -40.26 -5.06
N ILE A 42 -24.67 -41.18 -5.21
CA ILE A 42 -25.26 -41.56 -6.48
C ILE A 42 -26.56 -40.76 -6.58
N SER A 43 -26.53 -39.60 -7.22
CA SER A 43 -27.74 -39.01 -7.78
C SER A 43 -27.52 -38.71 -9.26
N ASN A 44 -28.43 -39.24 -10.06
CA ASN A 44 -28.48 -39.12 -11.51
C ASN A 44 -28.56 -37.64 -11.89
N ASP A 45 -27.52 -37.09 -12.52
CA ASP A 45 -27.65 -35.85 -13.26
C ASP A 45 -27.01 -36.00 -14.64
N SER A 46 -27.86 -36.12 -15.65
CA SER A 46 -27.52 -36.45 -17.03
C SER A 46 -27.06 -35.24 -17.86
N ASN A 47 -26.65 -34.13 -17.23
CA ASN A 47 -26.34 -32.88 -17.93
C ASN A 47 -24.97 -32.26 -17.60
N SER A 48 -24.03 -33.04 -17.03
CA SER A 48 -22.63 -32.63 -16.90
C SER A 48 -21.81 -33.19 -18.08
N SER A 49 -21.53 -32.37 -19.09
CA SER A 49 -20.62 -32.72 -20.20
C SER A 49 -19.13 -32.76 -19.79
N VAL A 50 -18.81 -32.64 -18.50
CA VAL A 50 -17.43 -32.36 -18.01
C VAL A 50 -16.92 -33.40 -16.99
N ILE A 51 -17.76 -34.35 -16.57
CA ILE A 51 -17.38 -35.42 -15.62
C ILE A 51 -18.02 -36.71 -16.13
N ASN A 52 -17.25 -37.77 -16.34
CA ASN A 52 -17.81 -39.11 -16.54
C ASN A 52 -18.42 -39.57 -15.20
N PRO A 53 -19.76 -39.63 -15.05
CA PRO A 53 -20.41 -39.91 -13.77
C PRO A 53 -20.22 -41.37 -13.31
N GLN A 54 -19.43 -42.17 -14.03
CA GLN A 54 -19.24 -43.61 -13.79
C GLN A 54 -17.83 -43.99 -13.26
N ALA A 55 -16.91 -43.04 -13.08
CA ALA A 55 -15.58 -43.31 -12.51
C ALA A 55 -15.63 -43.45 -10.97
N LYS A 56 -15.24 -44.61 -10.43
CA LYS A 56 -15.21 -44.87 -8.97
C LYS A 56 -13.78 -44.75 -8.42
N PHE A 57 -13.51 -43.71 -7.65
CA PHE A 57 -12.26 -43.59 -6.89
C PHE A 57 -12.31 -44.44 -5.64
N ARG A 58 -11.27 -45.25 -5.42
CA ARG A 58 -11.19 -46.14 -4.27
C ARG A 58 -9.83 -46.05 -3.59
N PRO A 59 -9.79 -46.04 -2.24
CA PRO A 59 -8.55 -46.35 -1.55
C PRO A 59 -8.15 -47.80 -1.87
N PRO A 60 -6.85 -48.12 -1.91
CA PRO A 60 -6.42 -49.51 -1.99
C PRO A 60 -6.87 -50.26 -0.73
N PRO A 61 -7.01 -51.59 -0.80
CA PRO A 61 -7.29 -52.39 0.39
C PRO A 61 -6.17 -52.26 1.44
N PRO A 62 -6.48 -52.46 2.74
CA PRO A 62 -5.48 -52.44 3.80
C PRO A 62 -4.32 -53.41 3.49
N GLY A 63 -3.08 -52.91 3.54
CA GLY A 63 -1.87 -53.71 3.32
C GLY A 63 -1.10 -53.45 2.02
N VAL A 64 -1.65 -52.66 1.08
CA VAL A 64 -0.92 -52.24 -0.13
C VAL A 64 -0.05 -51.01 0.18
N ASP A 65 1.27 -51.19 0.20
CA ASP A 65 2.27 -50.13 0.45
C ASP A 65 3.10 -49.86 -0.82
N ILE A 66 3.25 -48.58 -1.18
CA ILE A 66 4.09 -48.14 -2.30
C ILE A 66 5.58 -48.41 -2.08
N LYS A 67 6.00 -48.75 -0.86
CA LYS A 67 7.37 -49.14 -0.54
C LYS A 67 7.64 -50.63 -0.74
N ASP A 68 6.59 -51.44 -0.90
CA ASP A 68 6.68 -52.88 -1.16
C ASP A 68 6.18 -53.21 -2.57
N PHE A 69 7.08 -53.10 -3.55
CA PHE A 69 6.75 -53.33 -4.95
C PHE A 69 6.31 -54.77 -5.24
N ALA A 70 6.77 -55.76 -4.47
CA ALA A 70 6.39 -57.15 -4.65
C ALA A 70 4.92 -57.36 -4.22
N ASN A 71 4.54 -56.83 -3.06
CA ASN A 71 3.16 -56.83 -2.61
C ASN A 71 2.25 -56.08 -3.59
N LEU A 72 2.67 -54.89 -4.03
CA LEU A 72 1.94 -54.07 -4.99
C LEU A 72 1.71 -54.79 -6.33
N SER A 73 2.75 -55.43 -6.87
CA SER A 73 2.67 -56.22 -8.12
C SER A 73 1.70 -57.39 -8.01
N ASN A 74 1.74 -58.13 -6.90
CA ASN A 74 0.81 -59.24 -6.66
C ASN A 74 -0.64 -58.74 -6.57
N TRP A 75 -0.85 -57.62 -5.88
CA TRP A 75 -2.17 -57.01 -5.78
C TRP A 75 -2.70 -56.53 -7.14
N CYS A 76 -1.88 -55.82 -7.93
CA CYS A 76 -2.24 -55.38 -9.27
C CYS A 76 -2.71 -56.53 -10.17
N ARG A 77 -2.00 -57.67 -10.12
CA ARG A 77 -2.40 -58.89 -10.83
C ARG A 77 -3.73 -59.46 -10.33
N SER A 78 -3.89 -59.59 -9.02
CA SER A 78 -5.13 -60.12 -8.43
C SER A 78 -6.37 -59.24 -8.67
N SER A 79 -6.17 -57.94 -8.83
CA SER A 79 -7.23 -56.94 -9.02
C SER A 79 -7.44 -56.56 -10.48
N SER A 80 -6.75 -57.23 -11.43
CA SER A 80 -6.80 -56.94 -12.86
C SER A 80 -6.62 -55.45 -13.18
N VAL A 81 -5.53 -54.85 -12.67
CA VAL A 81 -5.17 -53.47 -12.99
C VAL A 81 -4.69 -53.41 -14.44
N ASP A 82 -5.37 -52.62 -15.26
CA ASP A 82 -5.09 -52.47 -16.70
C ASP A 82 -3.91 -51.53 -16.97
N LEU A 83 -3.72 -50.52 -16.12
CA LEU A 83 -2.65 -49.53 -16.26
C LEU A 83 -2.20 -49.00 -14.89
N VAL A 84 -0.89 -48.90 -14.69
CA VAL A 84 -0.29 -48.19 -13.55
C VAL A 84 0.35 -46.89 -14.03
N PHE A 85 -0.11 -45.76 -13.51
CA PHE A 85 0.48 -44.45 -13.73
C PHE A 85 1.37 -44.08 -12.55
N VAL A 86 2.66 -43.85 -12.78
CA VAL A 86 3.61 -43.49 -11.72
C VAL A 86 3.82 -41.98 -11.70
N GLY A 87 3.29 -41.32 -10.67
CA GLY A 87 3.41 -39.87 -10.49
C GLY A 87 4.78 -39.42 -9.97
N PRO A 88 5.24 -39.86 -8.78
CA PRO A 88 6.46 -39.34 -8.15
C PRO A 88 7.75 -40.02 -8.64
N GLU A 89 8.87 -39.32 -8.48
CA GLU A 89 10.23 -39.78 -8.82
C GLU A 89 10.75 -40.91 -7.95
N ASP A 90 10.46 -40.88 -6.66
CA ASP A 90 11.11 -41.79 -5.71
C ASP A 90 10.82 -43.26 -6.05
N PRO A 91 9.57 -43.67 -6.37
CA PRO A 91 9.29 -45.01 -6.87
C PRO A 91 9.97 -45.34 -8.20
N LEU A 92 10.07 -44.39 -9.14
CA LEU A 92 10.75 -44.60 -10.43
C LEU A 92 12.24 -44.91 -10.23
N SER A 93 12.92 -44.11 -9.40
CA SER A 93 14.34 -44.29 -9.07
C SER A 93 14.66 -45.62 -8.36
N LYS A 94 13.64 -46.24 -7.75
CA LYS A 94 13.73 -47.53 -7.07
C LYS A 94 13.32 -48.71 -7.96
N GLY A 95 12.83 -48.47 -9.17
CA GLY A 95 12.49 -49.51 -10.14
C GLY A 95 11.07 -50.09 -10.01
N ILE A 96 10.10 -49.27 -9.57
CA ILE A 96 8.69 -49.72 -9.55
C ILE A 96 8.21 -50.16 -10.95
N ALA A 97 8.62 -49.45 -12.00
CA ALA A 97 8.21 -49.73 -13.37
C ALA A 97 8.76 -51.07 -13.87
N ASP A 98 10.01 -51.38 -13.51
CA ASP A 98 10.68 -52.65 -13.85
C ASP A 98 9.92 -53.83 -13.24
N VAL A 99 9.66 -53.80 -11.93
CA VAL A 99 8.97 -54.87 -11.19
C VAL A 99 7.56 -55.12 -11.71
N LEU A 100 6.83 -54.06 -12.06
CA LEU A 100 5.46 -54.17 -12.55
C LEU A 100 5.41 -54.64 -14.01
N THR A 101 6.33 -54.16 -14.84
CA THR A 101 6.41 -54.56 -16.26
C THR A 101 6.87 -56.01 -16.40
N GLU A 102 7.83 -56.47 -15.59
CA GLU A 102 8.23 -57.89 -15.49
C GLU A 102 7.06 -58.80 -15.08
N ALA A 103 6.12 -58.26 -14.30
CA ALA A 103 4.90 -58.96 -13.89
C ALA A 103 3.77 -58.89 -14.94
N GLY A 104 4.03 -58.34 -16.13
CA GLY A 104 3.07 -58.23 -17.24
C GLY A 104 2.02 -57.14 -17.07
N ILE A 105 2.25 -56.16 -16.19
CA ILE A 105 1.34 -55.03 -15.94
C ILE A 105 1.78 -53.85 -16.82
N ALA A 106 0.84 -53.18 -17.49
CA ALA A 106 1.14 -51.97 -18.24
C ALA A 106 1.51 -50.80 -17.30
N VAL A 107 2.67 -50.18 -17.52
CA VAL A 107 3.16 -49.09 -16.67
C VAL A 107 3.48 -47.86 -17.50
N PHE A 108 2.79 -46.76 -17.21
CA PHE A 108 3.18 -45.43 -17.65
C PHE A 108 4.16 -44.82 -16.63
N GLY A 109 5.44 -44.95 -16.93
CA GLY A 109 6.55 -44.48 -16.10
C GLY A 109 7.85 -45.18 -16.51
N PRO A 110 8.99 -44.47 -16.59
CA PRO A 110 10.21 -45.04 -17.13
C PRO A 110 10.82 -46.09 -16.18
N SER A 111 11.63 -46.98 -16.74
CA SER A 111 12.47 -47.91 -15.96
C SER A 111 13.39 -47.17 -15.00
N ARG A 112 13.94 -47.88 -14.01
CA ARG A 112 14.98 -47.30 -13.14
C ARG A 112 16.17 -46.77 -13.93
N LEU A 113 16.55 -47.51 -14.97
CA LEU A 113 17.67 -47.17 -15.83
C LEU A 113 17.36 -45.94 -16.69
N ALA A 114 16.17 -45.84 -17.28
CA ALA A 114 15.79 -44.66 -18.07
C ALA A 114 15.53 -43.43 -17.19
N SER A 115 15.09 -43.61 -15.94
CA SER A 115 14.86 -42.51 -14.99
C SER A 115 16.13 -41.88 -14.40
N GLU A 116 17.31 -42.45 -14.67
CA GLU A 116 18.60 -41.87 -14.24
C GLU A 116 18.81 -40.45 -14.74
N ILE A 117 18.21 -40.10 -15.88
CA ILE A 117 18.23 -38.74 -16.43
C ILE A 117 17.61 -37.69 -15.49
N GLU A 118 16.75 -38.09 -14.55
CA GLU A 118 16.24 -37.20 -13.50
C GLU A 118 17.05 -37.35 -12.19
N TRP A 119 17.19 -38.57 -11.69
CA TRP A 119 17.69 -38.77 -10.32
C TRP A 119 19.21 -38.58 -10.19
N SER A 120 19.95 -38.52 -11.31
CA SER A 120 21.38 -38.21 -11.37
C SER A 120 21.65 -37.01 -12.29
N LYS A 121 21.80 -35.81 -11.73
CA LYS A 121 22.09 -34.59 -12.51
C LYS A 121 23.43 -34.64 -13.21
N ALA A 122 24.43 -35.32 -12.63
CA ALA A 122 25.71 -35.54 -13.30
C ALA A 122 25.53 -36.37 -14.58
N PHE A 123 24.77 -37.47 -14.51
CA PHE A 123 24.43 -38.27 -15.69
C PHE A 123 23.65 -37.43 -16.71
N ALA A 124 22.62 -36.68 -16.27
CA ALA A 124 21.79 -35.85 -17.15
C ALA A 124 22.61 -34.82 -17.94
N LYS A 125 23.53 -34.11 -17.28
CA LYS A 125 24.37 -33.09 -17.91
C LYS A 125 25.38 -33.70 -18.88
N GLN A 126 26.02 -34.80 -18.49
CA GLN A 126 26.88 -35.56 -19.39
C GLN A 126 26.09 -36.15 -20.58
N PHE A 127 24.84 -36.55 -20.36
CA PHE A 127 23.92 -37.08 -21.38
C PHE A 127 23.55 -36.02 -22.40
N MET A 128 23.19 -34.84 -21.92
CA MET A 128 22.92 -33.70 -22.78
C MET A 128 24.13 -33.35 -23.64
N LYS A 129 25.32 -33.27 -23.05
CA LYS A 129 26.56 -32.94 -23.77
C LYS A 129 26.89 -33.94 -24.88
N ARG A 130 26.82 -35.25 -24.61
CA ARG A 130 27.17 -36.28 -25.60
C ARG A 130 26.11 -36.45 -26.70
N ASN A 131 24.85 -36.13 -26.41
CA ASN A 131 23.74 -36.16 -27.38
C ASN A 131 23.46 -34.79 -28.03
N SER A 132 24.36 -33.82 -27.86
CA SER A 132 24.23 -32.47 -28.44
C SER A 132 22.89 -31.79 -28.11
N ILE A 133 22.42 -31.95 -26.87
CA ILE A 133 21.28 -31.23 -26.30
C ILE A 133 21.82 -29.97 -25.62
N PRO A 134 21.38 -28.76 -26.00
CA PRO A 134 21.87 -27.52 -25.40
C PRO A 134 21.66 -27.50 -23.89
N THR A 135 22.70 -27.16 -23.14
CA THR A 135 22.68 -27.09 -21.67
C THR A 135 23.79 -26.16 -21.20
N PRO A 136 23.64 -25.46 -20.05
CA PRO A 136 24.72 -24.61 -19.54
C PRO A 136 26.02 -25.38 -19.30
N ASP A 137 27.16 -24.75 -19.57
CA ASP A 137 28.47 -25.34 -19.31
C ASP A 137 28.63 -25.78 -17.86
N PHE A 138 29.31 -26.92 -17.65
CA PHE A 138 29.41 -27.53 -16.34
C PHE A 138 30.69 -28.36 -16.16
N VAL A 139 31.02 -28.62 -14.90
CA VAL A 139 32.02 -29.59 -14.44
C VAL A 139 31.40 -30.46 -13.34
N VAL A 140 31.71 -31.76 -13.35
CA VAL A 140 31.34 -32.70 -12.29
C VAL A 140 32.53 -32.90 -11.37
N CYS A 141 32.31 -32.73 -10.06
CA CYS A 141 33.31 -32.92 -9.01
C CYS A 141 32.91 -34.10 -8.14
N GLU A 142 33.71 -35.16 -8.14
CA GLU A 142 33.42 -36.41 -7.40
C GLU A 142 33.67 -36.26 -5.88
N ASP A 143 34.64 -35.43 -5.51
CA ASP A 143 35.09 -35.28 -4.13
C ASP A 143 35.54 -33.85 -3.81
N LEU A 144 35.98 -33.64 -2.57
CA LEU A 144 36.44 -32.35 -2.09
C LEU A 144 37.71 -31.89 -2.82
N ALA A 145 38.60 -32.80 -3.19
CA ALA A 145 39.85 -32.49 -3.89
C ALA A 145 39.57 -31.96 -5.30
N ALA A 146 38.59 -32.54 -6.00
CA ALA A 146 38.12 -32.04 -7.29
C ALA A 146 37.52 -30.63 -7.17
N ILE A 147 36.70 -30.36 -6.15
CA ILE A 147 36.18 -29.01 -5.89
C ILE A 147 37.32 -28.01 -5.64
N GLU A 148 38.35 -28.41 -4.88
CA GLU A 148 39.49 -27.55 -4.57
C GLU A 148 40.41 -27.31 -5.78
N ALA A 149 40.58 -28.30 -6.65
CA ALA A 149 41.29 -28.14 -7.92
C ALA A 149 40.56 -27.14 -8.83
N ILE A 150 39.24 -27.19 -8.91
CA ILE A 150 38.43 -26.22 -9.64
C ILE A 150 38.53 -24.83 -9.02
N ALA A 151 38.48 -24.72 -7.69
CA ALA A 151 38.67 -23.46 -6.99
C ALA A 151 40.04 -22.82 -7.26
N ALA A 152 41.10 -23.63 -7.34
CA ALA A 152 42.46 -23.16 -7.65
C ALA A 152 42.65 -22.77 -9.13
N SER A 153 41.78 -23.24 -10.03
CA SER A 153 41.88 -23.05 -11.48
C SER A 153 40.73 -22.23 -12.08
N LEU A 154 40.00 -21.46 -11.27
CA LEU A 154 38.84 -20.65 -11.69
C LEU A 154 39.13 -19.74 -12.91
N SER A 155 40.32 -19.15 -12.99
CA SER A 155 40.71 -18.26 -14.08
C SER A 155 40.93 -18.98 -15.42
N SER A 156 41.06 -20.30 -15.40
CA SER A 156 41.31 -21.13 -16.59
C SER A 156 40.06 -21.80 -17.15
N LEU A 157 38.92 -21.72 -16.43
CA LEU A 157 37.66 -22.27 -16.91
C LEU A 157 37.09 -21.39 -18.03
N PRO A 158 36.47 -21.99 -19.07
CA PRO A 158 35.83 -21.23 -20.14
C PRO A 158 34.53 -20.54 -19.70
N PHE A 159 34.06 -20.80 -18.48
CA PHE A 159 32.85 -20.22 -17.89
C PHE A 159 33.04 -19.96 -16.39
N LYS A 160 32.17 -19.13 -15.81
CA LYS A 160 32.14 -18.87 -14.37
C LYS A 160 31.20 -19.87 -13.67
N PRO A 161 31.69 -20.76 -12.79
CA PRO A 161 30.84 -21.68 -12.06
C PRO A 161 30.10 -20.91 -10.97
N LEU A 162 28.82 -20.62 -11.20
CA LEU A 162 27.97 -19.82 -10.32
C LEU A 162 26.82 -20.62 -9.73
N VAL A 163 26.62 -21.86 -10.17
CA VAL A 163 25.57 -22.75 -9.69
C VAL A 163 26.19 -24.05 -9.18
N ALA A 164 25.86 -24.44 -7.95
CA ALA A 164 26.24 -25.73 -7.36
C ALA A 164 25.00 -26.63 -7.23
N LYS A 165 25.04 -27.84 -7.80
CA LYS A 165 23.95 -28.82 -7.74
C LYS A 165 24.45 -30.16 -7.20
N ALA A 166 23.76 -30.75 -6.23
CA ALA A 166 23.97 -32.15 -5.84
C ALA A 166 23.42 -33.10 -6.91
N SER A 167 24.17 -34.14 -7.28
CA SER A 167 23.77 -35.05 -8.36
C SER A 167 22.48 -35.81 -8.04
N GLY A 168 22.34 -36.33 -6.81
CA GLY A 168 21.21 -37.14 -6.38
C GLY A 168 19.87 -36.40 -6.20
N LEU A 169 18.82 -37.15 -5.84
CA LEU A 169 17.53 -36.60 -5.43
C LEU A 169 17.66 -35.87 -4.09
N ALA A 170 17.53 -34.54 -4.12
CA ALA A 170 17.68 -33.68 -2.95
C ALA A 170 16.37 -32.94 -2.57
N ALA A 171 15.22 -33.44 -3.03
CA ALA A 171 13.88 -32.88 -2.73
C ALA A 171 13.79 -31.33 -2.91
N GLY A 172 14.39 -30.80 -3.98
CA GLY A 172 14.41 -29.36 -4.28
C GLY A 172 15.40 -28.51 -3.46
N LYS A 173 16.18 -29.10 -2.53
CA LYS A 173 17.17 -28.40 -1.69
C LYS A 173 18.62 -28.58 -2.13
N GLY A 174 18.85 -29.30 -3.23
CA GLY A 174 20.17 -29.63 -3.74
C GLY A 174 20.72 -28.68 -4.80
N VAL A 175 20.16 -27.48 -4.96
CA VAL A 175 20.62 -26.49 -5.96
C VAL A 175 20.84 -25.17 -5.26
N VAL A 176 22.02 -24.58 -5.43
CA VAL A 176 22.40 -23.26 -4.94
C VAL A 176 22.89 -22.43 -6.10
N VAL A 177 22.28 -21.26 -6.31
CA VAL A 177 22.70 -20.25 -7.28
C VAL A 177 23.38 -19.13 -6.52
N SER A 178 24.58 -18.76 -6.94
CA SER A 178 25.45 -17.79 -6.27
C SER A 178 25.80 -16.63 -7.20
N ASP A 179 26.19 -15.50 -6.62
CA ASP A 179 26.61 -14.33 -7.39
C ASP A 179 28.12 -14.34 -7.65
N THR A 180 28.89 -15.08 -6.83
CA THR A 180 30.33 -15.23 -6.99
C THR A 180 30.77 -16.71 -7.10
N PRO A 181 31.86 -17.01 -7.84
CA PRO A 181 32.41 -18.37 -7.86
C PRO A 181 32.86 -18.85 -6.48
N ALA A 182 33.31 -17.95 -5.60
CA ALA A 182 33.72 -18.31 -4.24
C ALA A 182 32.54 -18.83 -3.41
N GLU A 183 31.38 -18.18 -3.50
CA GLU A 183 30.14 -18.66 -2.88
C GLU A 183 29.69 -20.00 -3.47
N ALA A 184 29.76 -20.16 -4.80
CA ALA A 184 29.39 -21.42 -5.45
C ALA A 184 30.28 -22.58 -5.00
N ILE A 185 31.59 -22.34 -4.85
CA ILE A 185 32.54 -23.32 -4.29
C ILE A 185 32.21 -23.64 -2.83
N ALA A 186 31.91 -22.64 -2.01
CA ALA A 186 31.52 -22.86 -0.61
C ALA A 186 30.23 -23.71 -0.53
N ALA A 187 29.23 -23.38 -1.37
CA ALA A 187 27.99 -24.13 -1.49
C ALA A 187 28.23 -25.57 -1.96
N ALA A 188 29.13 -25.78 -2.93
CA ALA A 188 29.51 -27.11 -3.40
C ALA A 188 30.14 -27.96 -2.28
N LYS A 189 31.06 -27.39 -1.49
CA LYS A 189 31.65 -28.08 -0.33
C LYS A 189 30.61 -28.46 0.72
N ASP A 190 29.63 -27.59 0.96
CA ASP A 190 28.55 -27.84 1.91
C ASP A 190 27.54 -28.89 1.39
N LEU A 191 27.18 -28.84 0.11
CA LEU A 191 26.34 -29.85 -0.53
C LEU A 191 27.01 -31.23 -0.52
N LEU A 192 28.32 -31.31 -0.80
CA LEU A 192 29.07 -32.56 -0.74
C LEU A 192 29.00 -33.20 0.66
N LYS A 193 29.16 -32.38 1.71
CA LYS A 193 29.05 -32.83 3.11
C LYS A 193 27.64 -33.32 3.46
N ARG A 194 26.60 -32.63 2.99
CA ARG A 194 25.20 -32.94 3.36
C ARG A 194 24.61 -34.10 2.59
N CYS A 195 24.87 -34.18 1.29
CA CYS A 195 24.19 -35.13 0.40
C CYS A 195 25.00 -36.41 0.16
N GLY A 196 26.34 -36.31 0.16
CA GLY A 196 27.21 -37.39 -0.32
C GLY A 196 27.08 -37.59 -1.84
N GLY A 197 28.20 -37.89 -2.50
CA GLY A 197 28.26 -38.12 -3.95
C GLY A 197 28.55 -36.87 -4.79
N PRO A 198 28.52 -37.00 -6.13
CA PRO A 198 29.09 -35.99 -7.02
C PRO A 198 28.34 -34.65 -6.98
N ILE A 199 29.09 -33.56 -7.09
CA ILE A 199 28.57 -32.19 -7.17
C ILE A 199 28.82 -31.62 -8.56
N LEU A 200 27.81 -30.99 -9.12
CA LEU A 200 27.87 -30.27 -10.37
C LEU A 200 28.15 -28.78 -10.09
N LEU A 201 29.18 -28.23 -10.72
CA LEU A 201 29.42 -26.79 -10.81
C LEU A 201 29.07 -26.34 -12.24
N GLU A 202 28.14 -25.41 -12.37
CA GLU A 202 27.53 -25.02 -13.65
C GLU A 202 27.57 -23.49 -13.85
N ALA A 203 27.64 -23.07 -15.10
CA ALA A 203 27.45 -21.68 -15.49
C ALA A 203 26.04 -21.21 -15.09
N ARG A 204 25.92 -19.97 -14.60
CA ARG A 204 24.61 -19.35 -14.43
C ARG A 204 24.13 -18.83 -15.78
N VAL A 205 22.91 -19.18 -16.13
CA VAL A 205 22.19 -18.63 -17.28
C VAL A 205 21.01 -17.84 -16.73
N ASP A 206 20.88 -16.61 -17.17
CA ASP A 206 19.76 -15.74 -16.81
C ASP A 206 18.78 -15.68 -17.98
N GLY A 207 17.49 -15.75 -17.69
CA GLY A 207 16.44 -15.77 -18.71
C GLY A 207 15.13 -16.35 -18.19
N PRO A 208 14.04 -16.24 -18.95
CA PRO A 208 12.77 -16.85 -18.57
C PRO A 208 12.84 -18.38 -18.64
N GLU A 209 12.45 -19.05 -17.54
CA GLU A 209 12.27 -20.50 -17.49
C GLU A 209 10.99 -20.95 -18.23
N LEU A 210 11.02 -22.16 -18.75
CA LEU A 210 9.98 -22.80 -19.54
C LEU A 210 9.92 -24.30 -19.21
N SER A 211 8.71 -24.81 -18.95
CA SER A 211 8.45 -26.23 -18.75
C SER A 211 7.94 -26.84 -20.07
N LEU A 212 8.75 -27.71 -20.68
CA LEU A 212 8.38 -28.46 -21.88
C LEU A 212 8.18 -29.93 -21.51
N ILE A 213 6.98 -30.45 -21.70
CA ILE A 213 6.61 -31.80 -21.26
C ILE A 213 6.10 -32.61 -22.45
N GLY A 214 6.67 -33.79 -22.67
CA GLY A 214 6.19 -34.72 -23.70
C GLY A 214 5.95 -36.13 -23.17
N PHE A 215 4.93 -36.76 -23.71
CA PHE A 215 4.66 -38.19 -23.57
C PHE A 215 5.52 -38.96 -24.55
N SER A 216 6.11 -40.06 -24.12
CA SER A 216 6.93 -40.90 -24.99
C SER A 216 6.59 -42.37 -24.84
N ASP A 217 6.63 -43.06 -25.97
CA ASP A 217 6.56 -44.51 -26.09
C ASP A 217 7.95 -45.17 -26.22
N GLY A 218 9.02 -44.40 -25.97
CA GLY A 218 10.41 -44.83 -26.10
C GLY A 218 11.00 -44.67 -27.50
N GLU A 219 10.23 -44.23 -28.48
CA GLU A 219 10.69 -43.90 -29.83
C GLU A 219 10.17 -42.54 -30.32
N ARG A 220 8.89 -42.28 -30.08
CA ARG A 220 8.17 -41.07 -30.47
C ARG A 220 7.85 -40.20 -29.27
N VAL A 221 7.61 -38.92 -29.54
CA VAL A 221 7.19 -37.93 -28.54
C VAL A 221 5.91 -37.23 -28.98
N SER A 222 4.98 -37.08 -28.05
CA SER A 222 3.83 -36.17 -28.20
C SER A 222 3.87 -35.10 -27.11
N VAL A 223 3.87 -33.84 -27.51
CA VAL A 223 4.24 -32.72 -26.63
C VAL A 223 3.01 -31.94 -26.14
N LEU A 224 2.98 -31.62 -24.84
CA LEU A 224 1.99 -30.71 -24.27
C LEU A 224 2.28 -29.27 -24.68
N PRO A 225 1.28 -28.37 -24.60
CA PRO A 225 1.55 -26.94 -24.72
C PRO A 225 2.60 -26.48 -23.70
N PRO A 226 3.40 -25.46 -24.05
CA PRO A 226 4.40 -24.93 -23.13
C PRO A 226 3.76 -24.35 -21.87
N ALA A 227 4.30 -24.72 -20.71
CA ALA A 227 3.92 -24.15 -19.42
C ALA A 227 5.08 -23.35 -18.81
N ARG A 228 4.76 -22.48 -17.85
CA ARG A 228 5.77 -21.88 -16.97
C ARG A 228 5.30 -22.00 -15.54
N ASP A 229 6.17 -22.45 -14.65
CA ASP A 229 5.93 -22.50 -13.21
C ASP A 229 6.55 -21.31 -12.48
N ARG A 230 6.13 -21.06 -11.24
CA ARG A 230 6.77 -20.12 -10.31
C ARG A 230 7.41 -20.87 -9.17
N LYS A 231 8.72 -21.05 -9.18
CA LYS A 231 9.44 -21.74 -8.10
C LYS A 231 9.51 -20.94 -6.82
N ARG A 232 9.56 -19.61 -6.88
CA ARG A 232 9.84 -18.73 -5.74
C ARG A 232 8.62 -18.52 -4.86
N ARG A 233 8.84 -18.49 -3.54
CA ARG A 233 7.78 -18.47 -2.52
C ARG A 233 6.94 -17.19 -2.50
N LEU A 234 7.54 -16.05 -2.82
CA LEU A 234 6.97 -14.70 -2.71
C LEU A 234 6.81 -14.05 -4.08
N ASP A 235 6.07 -12.94 -4.13
CA ASP A 235 5.84 -12.17 -5.34
C ASP A 235 7.13 -11.57 -5.90
N GLY A 236 7.15 -11.32 -7.22
CA GLY A 236 8.34 -10.82 -7.91
C GLY A 236 9.46 -11.86 -8.07
N ASP A 237 9.13 -13.14 -7.99
CA ASP A 237 10.09 -14.25 -7.97
C ASP A 237 11.12 -14.15 -6.82
N CYS A 238 10.64 -13.68 -5.66
CA CYS A 238 11.42 -13.48 -4.43
C CYS A 238 11.24 -14.61 -3.41
N GLY A 239 12.09 -14.61 -2.37
CA GLY A 239 12.04 -15.59 -1.29
C GLY A 239 12.66 -16.95 -1.66
N PRO A 240 12.56 -17.96 -0.79
CA PRO A 240 13.19 -19.26 -1.03
C PRO A 240 12.57 -19.97 -2.24
N ASN A 241 13.35 -20.81 -2.90
CA ASN A 241 12.83 -21.78 -3.88
C ASN A 241 11.87 -22.75 -3.18
N THR A 242 10.83 -23.13 -3.89
CA THR A 242 9.79 -24.06 -3.47
C THR A 242 9.63 -25.15 -4.53
N GLY A 243 8.69 -26.07 -4.32
CA GLY A 243 8.30 -27.03 -5.35
C GLY A 243 7.41 -26.44 -6.46
N GLY A 244 7.07 -25.14 -6.39
CA GLY A 244 6.18 -24.45 -7.32
C GLY A 244 4.98 -23.82 -6.59
N MET A 245 4.82 -22.50 -6.73
CA MET A 245 3.76 -21.64 -6.16
C MET A 245 2.63 -21.33 -7.14
N GLY A 246 2.80 -21.68 -8.41
CA GLY A 246 1.77 -21.57 -9.44
C GLY A 246 2.31 -21.96 -10.81
N ALA A 247 1.43 -22.08 -11.80
CA ALA A 247 1.80 -22.35 -13.18
C ALA A 247 0.82 -21.69 -14.15
N ALA A 248 1.28 -21.42 -15.38
CA ALA A 248 0.46 -20.89 -16.46
C ALA A 248 0.64 -21.71 -17.74
N ALA A 249 -0.46 -21.94 -18.46
CA ALA A 249 -0.45 -22.61 -19.76
C ALA A 249 -1.58 -22.10 -20.68
N PRO A 250 -1.41 -22.11 -22.01
CA PRO A 250 -0.12 -22.19 -22.70
C PRO A 250 0.61 -20.83 -22.62
N CYS A 251 1.94 -20.85 -22.52
CA CYS A 251 2.76 -19.64 -22.45
C CYS A 251 3.35 -19.22 -23.81
N ARG A 252 3.63 -17.92 -23.98
CA ARG A 252 4.44 -17.43 -25.09
C ARG A 252 5.88 -17.92 -24.97
N LEU A 253 6.41 -18.44 -26.07
CA LEU A 253 7.80 -18.91 -26.16
C LEU A 253 8.79 -17.77 -26.51
N ASP A 254 8.33 -16.74 -27.21
CA ASP A 254 9.11 -15.63 -27.79
C ASP A 254 9.22 -14.39 -26.90
N SER A 255 8.67 -14.43 -25.68
CA SER A 255 8.54 -13.25 -24.82
C SER A 255 9.45 -13.29 -23.58
N ASP A 256 10.14 -12.18 -23.37
CA ASP A 256 10.86 -11.87 -22.13
C ASP A 256 9.91 -11.54 -20.97
N ARG A 257 8.62 -11.30 -21.24
CA ARG A 257 7.62 -11.09 -20.18
C ARG A 257 7.29 -12.44 -19.54
N PRO A 258 7.59 -12.63 -18.24
CA PRO A 258 7.19 -13.83 -17.53
C PRO A 258 5.67 -14.01 -17.57
N PHE A 259 5.19 -15.24 -17.75
CA PHE A 259 3.76 -15.59 -17.67
C PHE A 259 2.83 -14.84 -18.62
N SER A 260 3.25 -14.53 -19.85
CA SER A 260 2.35 -14.04 -20.90
C SER A 260 1.66 -15.23 -21.58
N PRO A 261 0.43 -15.64 -21.18
CA PRO A 261 -0.24 -16.75 -21.82
C PRO A 261 -0.85 -16.27 -23.15
N ILE A 262 -1.05 -17.18 -24.08
CA ILE A 262 -1.56 -16.86 -25.43
C ILE A 262 -2.67 -17.84 -25.81
N ALA A 263 -3.53 -17.48 -26.76
CA ALA A 263 -4.36 -18.45 -27.43
C ALA A 263 -3.47 -19.45 -28.20
N SER A 264 -3.84 -20.74 -28.16
CA SER A 264 -3.01 -21.87 -28.62
C SER A 264 -2.72 -21.91 -30.12
N ASP A 265 -3.30 -21.01 -30.91
CA ASP A 265 -3.36 -21.06 -32.38
C ASP A 265 -2.38 -20.10 -33.10
N GLN A 266 -1.44 -19.48 -32.38
CA GLN A 266 -0.48 -18.55 -33.00
C GLN A 266 0.63 -19.29 -33.79
N PRO A 267 0.84 -18.97 -35.09
CA PRO A 267 1.74 -19.72 -35.98
C PRO A 267 3.18 -19.81 -35.49
N THR A 268 3.73 -18.70 -35.00
CA THR A 268 5.11 -18.60 -34.49
C THR A 268 5.38 -19.52 -33.30
N ASN A 269 4.35 -19.79 -32.48
CA ASN A 269 4.47 -20.66 -31.32
C ASN A 269 4.52 -22.15 -31.73
N LYS A 270 3.89 -22.53 -32.85
CA LYS A 270 3.86 -23.92 -33.33
C LYS A 270 5.19 -24.36 -33.92
N GLU A 271 5.81 -23.53 -34.75
CA GLU A 271 7.13 -23.80 -35.34
C GLU A 271 8.21 -23.89 -34.26
N LEU A 272 8.20 -22.95 -33.31
CA LEU A 272 9.13 -22.96 -32.19
C LEU A 272 8.90 -24.15 -31.26
N LEU A 273 7.64 -24.53 -30.97
CA LEU A 273 7.34 -25.74 -30.20
C LEU A 273 7.88 -27.00 -30.87
N SER A 274 7.67 -27.18 -32.19
CA SER A 274 8.22 -28.31 -32.93
C SER A 274 9.75 -28.33 -32.93
N ARG A 275 10.39 -27.15 -32.97
CA ARG A 275 11.85 -27.01 -32.82
C ARG A 275 12.31 -27.50 -31.44
N LEU A 276 11.66 -27.02 -30.37
CA LEU A 276 12.00 -27.40 -28.99
C LEU A 276 11.73 -28.87 -28.70
N GLU A 277 10.60 -29.42 -29.17
CA GLU A 277 10.30 -30.85 -29.10
C GLU A 277 11.43 -31.67 -29.73
N ARG A 278 11.82 -31.32 -30.96
CA ARG A 278 12.90 -32.01 -31.67
C ARG A 278 14.24 -31.88 -30.94
N ASP A 279 14.62 -30.67 -30.53
CA ASP A 279 15.96 -30.37 -30.05
C ASP A 279 16.21 -30.81 -28.60
N PHE A 280 15.15 -30.97 -27.80
CA PHE A 280 15.26 -31.38 -26.39
C PHE A 280 14.63 -32.74 -26.11
N LEU A 281 13.35 -32.93 -26.44
CA LEU A 281 12.62 -34.16 -26.07
C LEU A 281 12.96 -35.32 -27.00
N GLN A 282 12.78 -35.16 -28.31
CA GLN A 282 13.04 -36.23 -29.27
C GLN A 282 14.51 -36.66 -29.25
N ARG A 283 15.45 -35.70 -29.23
CA ARG A 283 16.90 -36.01 -29.05
C ARG A 283 17.19 -36.77 -27.76
N ALA A 284 16.52 -36.44 -26.65
CA ALA A 284 16.70 -37.17 -25.40
C ALA A 284 16.14 -38.60 -25.49
N ILE A 285 14.96 -38.79 -26.08
CA ILE A 285 14.38 -40.12 -26.29
C ILE A 285 15.25 -40.98 -27.21
N ASP A 286 15.74 -40.42 -28.31
CA ASP A 286 16.64 -41.13 -29.22
C ASP A 286 17.98 -41.48 -28.58
N GLY A 287 18.59 -40.55 -27.84
CA GLY A 287 19.84 -40.79 -27.10
C GLY A 287 19.68 -41.88 -26.03
N LEU A 288 18.59 -41.82 -25.25
CA LEU A 288 18.30 -42.84 -24.23
C LEU A 288 18.07 -44.21 -24.89
N ARG A 289 17.32 -44.26 -25.98
CA ARG A 289 17.10 -45.50 -26.76
C ARG A 289 18.41 -46.06 -27.31
N ALA A 290 19.29 -45.23 -27.87
CA ALA A 290 20.60 -45.64 -28.36
C ALA A 290 21.51 -46.20 -27.26
N GLU A 291 21.36 -45.73 -26.02
CA GLU A 291 22.04 -46.26 -24.83
C GLU A 291 21.34 -47.48 -24.20
N GLY A 292 20.31 -48.04 -24.85
CA GLY A 292 19.56 -49.20 -24.35
C GLY A 292 18.58 -48.87 -23.23
N ARG A 293 18.24 -47.59 -23.04
CA ARG A 293 17.41 -47.06 -21.94
C ARG A 293 16.05 -46.60 -22.47
N ARG A 294 15.25 -47.52 -23.02
CA ARG A 294 13.92 -47.18 -23.57
C ARG A 294 13.10 -46.41 -22.52
N PHE A 295 12.67 -45.21 -22.87
CA PHE A 295 11.95 -44.30 -21.97
C PHE A 295 10.46 -44.28 -22.30
N VAL A 296 9.62 -44.88 -21.45
CA VAL A 296 8.16 -44.82 -21.57
C VAL A 296 7.61 -43.96 -20.45
N GLY A 297 6.83 -42.92 -20.75
CA GLY A 297 6.28 -42.03 -19.74
C GLY A 297 6.29 -40.56 -20.14
N ALA A 298 6.24 -39.67 -19.16
CA ALA A 298 6.34 -38.23 -19.37
C ALA A 298 7.77 -37.75 -19.15
N LEU A 299 8.40 -37.21 -20.18
CA LEU A 299 9.68 -36.51 -20.08
C LEU A 299 9.43 -35.01 -19.98
N TYR A 300 9.87 -34.43 -18.87
CA TYR A 300 9.85 -33.00 -18.59
C TYR A 300 11.24 -32.44 -18.84
N ALA A 301 11.35 -31.39 -19.63
CA ALA A 301 12.55 -30.58 -19.78
C ALA A 301 12.32 -29.19 -19.17
N GLY A 302 13.09 -28.84 -18.15
CA GLY A 302 13.16 -27.48 -17.63
C GLY A 302 14.12 -26.67 -18.49
N LEU A 303 13.59 -25.81 -19.35
CA LEU A 303 14.36 -25.00 -20.29
C LEU A 303 14.51 -23.57 -19.78
N ILE A 304 15.59 -22.90 -20.17
CA ILE A 304 15.78 -21.46 -19.99
C ILE A 304 16.12 -20.83 -21.33
N ARG A 305 15.54 -19.67 -21.63
CA ARG A 305 15.89 -18.88 -22.82
C ARG A 305 17.05 -17.96 -22.48
N ALA A 306 18.26 -18.33 -22.88
CA ALA A 306 19.52 -17.64 -22.58
C ALA A 306 19.73 -16.35 -23.39
N GLY A 307 18.88 -16.08 -24.37
CA GLY A 307 18.95 -14.92 -25.26
C GLY A 307 18.70 -15.32 -26.71
N VAL A 308 19.48 -14.74 -27.63
CA VAL A 308 19.51 -15.10 -29.05
C VAL A 308 20.91 -15.60 -29.42
N ASP A 309 20.97 -16.64 -30.25
CA ASP A 309 22.21 -17.23 -30.76
C ASP A 309 22.84 -16.36 -31.86
N ALA A 310 24.01 -16.81 -32.36
CA ALA A 310 24.75 -16.10 -33.40
C ALA A 310 24.00 -15.97 -34.74
N ASN A 311 22.94 -16.75 -34.94
CA ASN A 311 22.09 -16.72 -36.14
C ASN A 311 20.80 -15.90 -35.91
N GLY A 312 20.67 -15.24 -34.76
CA GLY A 312 19.49 -14.47 -34.38
C GLY A 312 18.28 -15.32 -33.98
N GLN A 313 18.46 -16.60 -33.69
CA GLN A 313 17.40 -17.48 -33.18
C GLN A 313 17.42 -17.54 -31.66
N ASP A 314 16.28 -17.78 -31.01
CA ASP A 314 16.26 -17.94 -29.55
C ASP A 314 17.16 -19.09 -29.08
N ASP A 315 18.08 -18.80 -28.17
CA ASP A 315 18.96 -19.78 -27.53
C ASP A 315 18.27 -20.37 -26.30
N PHE A 316 17.79 -21.61 -26.42
CA PHE A 316 17.23 -22.36 -25.31
C PHE A 316 18.25 -23.35 -24.78
N GLN A 317 18.31 -23.52 -23.47
CA GLN A 317 19.20 -24.48 -22.82
C GLN A 317 18.42 -25.27 -21.76
N ALA A 318 18.66 -26.58 -21.67
CA ALA A 318 18.04 -27.43 -20.67
C ALA A 318 18.80 -27.32 -19.34
N LEU A 319 18.09 -26.88 -18.30
CA LEU A 319 18.57 -26.82 -16.92
C LEU A 319 18.57 -28.19 -16.25
N GLU A 320 17.53 -28.99 -16.53
CA GLU A 320 17.29 -30.33 -15.97
C GLU A 320 16.23 -31.10 -16.75
N PHE A 321 16.19 -32.42 -16.52
CA PHE A 321 15.09 -33.29 -16.93
C PHE A 321 14.39 -33.88 -15.71
N ASN A 322 13.07 -34.07 -15.80
CA ASN A 322 12.29 -34.88 -14.87
C ASN A 322 11.55 -35.99 -15.63
N CYS A 323 11.31 -37.12 -14.97
CA CYS A 323 10.74 -38.33 -15.54
C CYS A 323 9.24 -38.50 -15.23
N ARG A 324 8.59 -37.40 -14.87
CA ARG A 324 7.19 -37.31 -14.50
C ARG A 324 6.59 -35.99 -14.94
N LEU A 325 5.27 -35.87 -14.81
CA LEU A 325 4.61 -34.58 -14.94
C LEU A 325 4.98 -33.64 -13.77
N GLY A 326 5.06 -32.34 -14.04
CA GLY A 326 5.35 -31.30 -13.04
C GLY A 326 4.16 -31.00 -12.12
N ASP A 327 4.41 -30.41 -10.95
CA ASP A 327 3.40 -29.96 -9.99
C ASP A 327 3.84 -28.58 -9.48
N PRO A 328 3.15 -27.47 -9.82
CA PRO A 328 1.74 -27.40 -10.24
C PRO A 328 1.47 -27.35 -11.76
N GLU A 329 2.44 -27.63 -12.64
CA GLU A 329 2.26 -27.53 -14.10
C GLU A 329 1.17 -28.47 -14.63
N THR A 330 1.06 -29.68 -14.09
CA THR A 330 -0.01 -30.62 -14.44
C THR A 330 -1.38 -29.99 -14.23
N GLN A 331 -1.59 -29.28 -13.13
CA GLN A 331 -2.87 -28.67 -12.81
C GLN A 331 -3.21 -27.51 -13.74
N ALA A 332 -2.20 -26.81 -14.28
CA ALA A 332 -2.41 -25.81 -15.32
C ALA A 332 -2.68 -26.45 -16.70
N LEU A 333 -1.98 -27.54 -17.05
CA LEU A 333 -2.03 -28.14 -18.39
C LEU A 333 -3.26 -29.04 -18.61
N MET A 334 -3.57 -29.93 -17.68
CA MET A 334 -4.61 -30.96 -17.88
C MET A 334 -6.00 -30.40 -18.22
N PRO A 335 -6.46 -29.26 -17.68
CA PRO A 335 -7.75 -28.68 -18.08
C PRO A 335 -7.80 -28.20 -19.54
N LEU A 336 -6.66 -28.06 -20.21
CA LEU A 336 -6.56 -27.62 -21.61
C LEU A 336 -6.48 -28.78 -22.59
N VAL A 337 -6.06 -29.97 -22.15
CA VAL A 337 -5.87 -31.14 -23.01
C VAL A 337 -7.23 -31.66 -23.49
N ASP A 338 -7.34 -31.91 -24.79
CA ASP A 338 -8.57 -32.35 -25.47
C ASP A 338 -8.37 -33.74 -26.11
N CYS A 339 -7.85 -34.68 -25.31
CA CYS A 339 -7.69 -36.08 -25.71
C CYS A 339 -7.87 -37.01 -24.51
N ASP A 340 -8.11 -38.29 -24.77
CA ASP A 340 -8.26 -39.31 -23.74
C ASP A 340 -6.89 -39.65 -23.12
N LEU A 341 -6.62 -39.20 -21.88
CA LEU A 341 -5.33 -39.42 -21.24
C LEU A 341 -5.06 -40.91 -20.98
N TYR A 342 -6.08 -41.71 -20.70
CA TYR A 342 -5.89 -43.14 -20.49
C TYR A 342 -5.40 -43.81 -21.76
N GLN A 343 -6.06 -43.51 -22.89
CA GLN A 343 -5.63 -44.05 -24.18
C GLN A 343 -4.24 -43.56 -24.56
N LEU A 344 -3.93 -42.28 -24.33
CA LEU A 344 -2.59 -41.73 -24.56
C LEU A 344 -1.51 -42.47 -23.75
N CYS A 345 -1.79 -42.77 -22.49
CA CYS A 345 -0.86 -43.52 -21.64
C CYS A 345 -0.68 -44.96 -22.15
N LEU A 346 -1.77 -45.64 -22.54
CA LEU A 346 -1.69 -46.96 -23.16
C LEU A 346 -0.91 -46.94 -24.47
N ASP A 347 -1.11 -45.94 -25.31
CA ASP A 347 -0.38 -45.79 -26.56
C ASP A 347 1.13 -45.63 -26.32
N CYS A 348 1.50 -44.96 -25.23
CA CYS A 348 2.89 -44.90 -24.78
C CYS A 348 3.43 -46.28 -24.38
N VAL A 349 2.67 -47.03 -23.58
CA VAL A 349 3.09 -48.37 -23.14
C VAL A 349 3.23 -49.33 -24.33
N HIS A 350 2.28 -49.30 -25.25
CA HIS A 350 2.19 -50.22 -26.38
C HIS A 350 3.04 -49.83 -27.59
N GLY A 351 3.65 -48.64 -27.60
CA GLY A 351 4.41 -48.22 -28.78
C GLY A 351 3.51 -47.86 -29.95
N SER A 352 2.37 -47.19 -29.71
CA SER A 352 1.42 -46.72 -30.72
C SER A 352 1.21 -45.20 -30.67
N LEU A 353 2.08 -44.46 -29.99
CA LEU A 353 1.94 -43.02 -29.79
C LEU A 353 1.95 -42.25 -31.12
N THR A 354 1.01 -41.32 -31.27
CA THR A 354 1.02 -40.36 -32.38
C THR A 354 1.96 -39.20 -32.05
N PRO A 355 3.01 -38.92 -32.86
CA PRO A 355 3.98 -37.88 -32.54
C PRO A 355 3.44 -36.46 -32.81
N GLY A 356 4.05 -35.48 -32.14
CA GLY A 356 3.76 -34.05 -32.32
C GLY A 356 2.85 -33.44 -31.23
N PRO A 357 2.38 -32.19 -31.43
CA PRO A 357 1.60 -31.48 -30.41
C PRO A 357 0.28 -32.16 -30.06
N LEU A 358 -0.01 -32.28 -28.76
CA LEU A 358 -1.26 -32.85 -28.28
C LEU A 358 -2.46 -31.94 -28.58
N PRO A 359 -3.63 -32.50 -28.94
CA PRO A 359 -4.86 -31.74 -29.06
C PRO A 359 -5.20 -31.01 -27.76
N CYS A 360 -5.50 -29.72 -27.87
CA CYS A 360 -5.87 -28.86 -26.74
C CYS A 360 -7.04 -27.97 -27.12
N GLN A 361 -7.82 -27.56 -26.13
CA GLN A 361 -8.96 -26.66 -26.31
C GLN A 361 -8.49 -25.34 -26.95
N PRO A 362 -9.07 -24.93 -28.09
CA PRO A 362 -8.67 -23.72 -28.78
C PRO A 362 -9.01 -22.49 -27.94
N SER A 363 -8.14 -21.47 -27.99
CA SER A 363 -8.37 -20.17 -27.33
C SER A 363 -8.61 -20.21 -25.82
N ARG A 364 -8.19 -21.28 -25.13
CA ARG A 364 -8.25 -21.38 -23.65
C ARG A 364 -6.89 -21.18 -23.01
N VAL A 365 -6.91 -20.53 -21.85
CA VAL A 365 -5.76 -20.31 -20.97
C VAL A 365 -6.11 -20.85 -19.60
N SER A 366 -5.10 -21.36 -18.90
CA SER A 366 -5.19 -21.90 -17.55
C SER A 366 -4.12 -21.29 -16.65
N LEU A 367 -4.53 -20.83 -15.47
CA LEU A 367 -3.63 -20.33 -14.42
C LEU A 367 -3.87 -21.13 -13.12
N ALA A 368 -2.83 -21.77 -12.61
CA ALA A 368 -2.83 -22.49 -11.34
C ALA A 368 -2.15 -21.66 -10.24
N ALA A 369 -2.80 -21.53 -9.10
CA ALA A 369 -2.31 -20.85 -7.91
C ALA A 369 -2.24 -21.84 -6.73
N VAL A 370 -1.06 -22.01 -6.14
CA VAL A 370 -0.86 -22.95 -5.03
C VAL A 370 -1.11 -22.26 -3.69
N LEU A 371 -2.06 -22.79 -2.91
CA LEU A 371 -2.30 -22.40 -1.53
C LEU A 371 -1.41 -23.23 -0.60
N VAL A 372 -0.70 -22.56 0.31
CA VAL A 372 0.32 -23.18 1.16
C VAL A 372 0.07 -22.90 2.64
N GLN A 373 0.57 -23.80 3.49
CA GLN A 373 0.59 -23.65 4.94
C GLN A 373 1.88 -22.94 5.36
N SER A 374 1.77 -21.87 6.15
CA SER A 374 2.94 -21.26 6.78
C SER A 374 3.62 -22.24 7.76
N PRO A 375 4.96 -22.37 7.79
CA PRO A 375 5.98 -21.53 7.14
C PRO A 375 6.61 -22.11 5.85
N TYR A 376 5.85 -22.81 4.98
CA TYR A 376 6.37 -23.40 3.73
C TYR A 376 7.28 -22.43 2.94
N PRO A 377 8.47 -22.85 2.44
CA PRO A 377 8.97 -24.22 2.27
C PRO A 377 9.67 -24.88 3.47
N ALA A 378 9.68 -24.23 4.64
CA ALA A 378 10.09 -24.89 5.87
C ALA A 378 9.08 -26.00 6.27
N SER A 379 9.47 -26.83 7.24
CA SER A 379 8.61 -27.94 7.70
C SER A 379 7.30 -27.41 8.28
N CYS A 380 6.17 -27.97 7.82
CA CYS A 380 4.83 -27.63 8.26
C CYS A 380 4.19 -28.82 9.01
N PRO A 381 4.46 -28.99 10.32
CA PRO A 381 4.02 -30.17 11.07
C PRO A 381 2.52 -30.13 11.46
N GLY A 382 1.88 -28.95 11.42
CA GLY A 382 0.51 -28.77 11.86
C GLY A 382 -0.52 -29.41 10.91
N ARG A 383 -1.55 -30.04 11.48
CA ARG A 383 -2.76 -30.50 10.78
C ARG A 383 -3.92 -29.58 11.13
N TYR A 384 -4.35 -28.75 10.19
CA TYR A 384 -5.40 -27.77 10.41
C TYR A 384 -6.63 -28.05 9.54
N PRO A 385 -7.86 -27.87 10.06
CA PRO A 385 -9.07 -27.99 9.26
C PRO A 385 -9.04 -27.13 8.00
N VAL A 386 -9.36 -27.73 6.85
CA VAL A 386 -9.50 -27.05 5.58
C VAL A 386 -10.98 -26.96 5.22
N GLN A 387 -11.48 -25.75 5.08
CA GLN A 387 -12.87 -25.46 4.72
C GLN A 387 -12.98 -24.93 3.29
N GLY A 388 -14.09 -25.24 2.63
CA GLY A 388 -14.48 -24.65 1.35
C GLY A 388 -13.92 -25.32 0.10
N LEU A 389 -13.02 -26.31 0.24
CA LEU A 389 -12.57 -27.13 -0.90
C LEU A 389 -13.71 -27.88 -1.58
N ASP A 390 -14.68 -28.39 -0.80
CA ASP A 390 -15.82 -29.13 -1.33
C ASP A 390 -16.77 -28.26 -2.18
N SER A 391 -16.71 -26.92 -2.02
CA SER A 391 -17.56 -25.98 -2.77
C SER A 391 -17.17 -25.80 -4.25
N PHE A 392 -16.02 -26.35 -4.66
CA PHE A 392 -15.54 -26.33 -6.05
C PHE A 392 -15.84 -27.64 -6.79
N ALA A 393 -16.27 -28.68 -6.09
CA ALA A 393 -16.82 -29.87 -6.71
C ALA A 393 -18.25 -29.55 -7.15
N ASN A 394 -18.58 -29.75 -8.43
CA ASN A 394 -19.95 -29.87 -8.94
C ASN A 394 -20.72 -28.58 -9.30
N GLN A 395 -20.07 -27.47 -9.68
CA GLN A 395 -20.79 -26.33 -10.28
C GLN A 395 -20.56 -26.22 -11.79
N PRO A 396 -21.54 -26.60 -12.64
CA PRO A 396 -21.48 -26.35 -14.08
C PRO A 396 -21.28 -24.84 -14.34
N GLY A 397 -20.20 -24.49 -15.02
CA GLY A 397 -19.90 -23.10 -15.38
C GLY A 397 -19.04 -22.30 -14.37
N ASP A 398 -18.61 -22.87 -13.23
CA ASP A 398 -17.58 -22.21 -12.41
C ASP A 398 -16.23 -22.26 -13.16
N PRO A 399 -15.59 -21.11 -13.46
CA PRO A 399 -14.29 -21.08 -14.13
C PRO A 399 -13.15 -21.64 -13.26
N LEU A 400 -13.41 -21.98 -12.00
CA LEU A 400 -12.41 -22.41 -11.02
C LEU A 400 -12.48 -23.91 -10.69
N LEU A 401 -11.31 -24.52 -10.60
CA LEU A 401 -11.08 -25.90 -10.20
C LEU A 401 -10.18 -25.92 -8.96
N ALA A 402 -10.48 -26.79 -7.99
CA ALA A 402 -9.63 -26.99 -6.83
C ALA A 402 -9.05 -28.41 -6.80
N PHE A 403 -7.72 -28.52 -6.80
CA PHE A 403 -7.00 -29.78 -6.69
C PHE A 403 -6.37 -29.90 -5.31
N HIS A 404 -6.66 -31.00 -4.61
CA HIS A 404 -6.02 -31.30 -3.33
C HIS A 404 -4.55 -31.68 -3.54
N ALA A 405 -3.65 -31.13 -2.72
CA ALA A 405 -2.25 -31.55 -2.65
C ALA A 405 -2.00 -32.17 -1.27
N GLY A 406 -1.29 -31.48 -0.37
CA GLY A 406 -1.05 -31.89 1.01
C GLY A 406 -2.28 -31.78 1.90
N THR A 407 -3.28 -32.62 1.66
CA THR A 407 -4.47 -32.76 2.53
C THR A 407 -4.69 -34.21 2.94
N ALA A 408 -5.23 -34.43 4.14
CA ALA A 408 -5.60 -35.75 4.65
C ALA A 408 -7.01 -35.71 5.27
N CYS A 409 -7.67 -36.87 5.36
CA CYS A 409 -8.87 -37.01 6.17
C CYS A 409 -8.45 -37.33 7.61
N ASP A 410 -8.98 -36.60 8.58
CA ASP A 410 -8.82 -36.95 9.99
C ASP A 410 -9.86 -37.98 10.42
N ALA A 411 -9.40 -39.19 10.76
CA ALA A 411 -10.24 -40.29 11.21
C ALA A 411 -10.68 -40.14 12.68
N ALA A 412 -9.97 -39.37 13.50
CA ALA A 412 -10.32 -39.17 14.91
C ALA A 412 -11.58 -38.28 15.09
N ALA A 413 -11.81 -37.36 14.15
CA ALA A 413 -13.01 -36.52 14.10
C ALA A 413 -14.24 -37.23 13.49
N ALA A 414 -14.04 -38.35 12.79
CA ALA A 414 -15.11 -39.05 12.08
C ALA A 414 -16.19 -39.66 12.99
N ALA A 415 -15.91 -39.81 14.29
CA ALA A 415 -16.84 -40.39 15.26
C ALA A 415 -17.97 -39.43 15.71
N SER A 416 -17.92 -38.13 15.38
CA SER A 416 -18.89 -37.15 15.88
C SER A 416 -19.52 -36.20 14.83
N SER A 417 -18.92 -36.03 13.63
CA SER A 417 -19.45 -35.06 12.64
C SER A 417 -19.04 -35.29 11.18
N GLY A 418 -18.61 -36.50 10.80
CA GLY A 418 -18.09 -36.81 9.46
C GLY A 418 -16.59 -36.54 9.32
N ALA A 419 -15.96 -37.17 8.33
CA ALA A 419 -14.50 -37.07 8.13
C ALA A 419 -14.10 -35.64 7.71
N GLN A 420 -13.30 -34.97 8.53
CA GLN A 420 -12.85 -33.59 8.27
C GLN A 420 -11.56 -33.59 7.42
N THR A 421 -11.53 -32.75 6.37
CA THR A 421 -10.30 -32.50 5.60
C THR A 421 -9.35 -31.62 6.41
N VAL A 422 -8.10 -32.04 6.56
CA VAL A 422 -7.03 -31.30 7.25
C VAL A 422 -5.80 -31.13 6.36
N THR A 423 -4.96 -30.13 6.66
CA THR A 423 -3.66 -29.99 6.03
C THR A 423 -2.75 -31.17 6.40
N ALA A 424 -1.91 -31.59 5.46
CA ALA A 424 -0.99 -32.74 5.59
C ALA A 424 0.31 -32.54 4.79
N GLY A 425 0.57 -31.33 4.32
CA GLY A 425 1.78 -30.96 3.59
C GLY A 425 1.88 -29.45 3.40
N GLY A 426 3.06 -28.96 3.05
CA GLY A 426 3.30 -27.52 2.91
C GLY A 426 2.50 -26.87 1.79
N ARG A 427 2.38 -27.54 0.63
CA ARG A 427 1.42 -27.16 -0.44
C ARG A 427 0.11 -27.87 -0.16
N VAL A 428 -0.96 -27.13 0.11
CA VAL A 428 -2.24 -27.67 0.57
C VAL A 428 -3.15 -27.98 -0.60
N CYS A 429 -3.34 -27.04 -1.52
CA CYS A 429 -4.16 -27.24 -2.71
C CYS A 429 -3.77 -26.29 -3.86
N ASN A 430 -4.19 -26.63 -5.08
CA ASN A 430 -4.04 -25.80 -6.27
C ASN A 430 -5.43 -25.28 -6.68
N LEU A 431 -5.60 -23.97 -6.74
CA LEU A 431 -6.78 -23.32 -7.32
C LEU A 431 -6.46 -22.92 -8.76
N VAL A 432 -7.22 -23.44 -9.72
CA VAL A 432 -6.95 -23.28 -11.15
C VAL A 432 -8.10 -22.57 -11.82
N ALA A 433 -7.82 -21.50 -12.56
CA ALA A 433 -8.81 -20.82 -13.38
C ALA A 433 -8.61 -21.12 -14.86
N VAL A 434 -9.66 -21.51 -15.56
CA VAL A 434 -9.66 -21.76 -17.01
C VAL A 434 -10.61 -20.78 -17.70
N ALA A 435 -10.10 -19.99 -18.63
CA ALA A 435 -10.87 -18.96 -19.33
C ALA A 435 -10.40 -18.77 -20.78
N THR A 436 -11.06 -17.89 -21.52
CA THR A 436 -10.66 -17.53 -22.90
C THR A 436 -9.46 -16.58 -22.93
N GLY A 437 -9.13 -15.96 -21.79
CA GLY A 437 -8.01 -15.04 -21.69
C GLY A 437 -7.36 -14.98 -20.31
N PRO A 438 -6.08 -14.56 -20.23
CA PRO A 438 -5.33 -14.46 -18.97
C PRO A 438 -5.97 -13.52 -17.93
N ALA A 439 -6.61 -12.45 -18.39
CA ALA A 439 -7.23 -11.45 -17.51
C ALA A 439 -8.42 -12.02 -16.75
N GLU A 440 -9.23 -12.86 -17.40
CA GLU A 440 -10.38 -13.54 -16.80
C GLU A 440 -9.93 -14.58 -15.77
N CYS A 441 -8.93 -15.41 -16.12
CA CYS A 441 -8.32 -16.33 -15.16
C CYS A 441 -7.83 -15.60 -13.90
N ARG A 442 -7.14 -14.47 -14.09
CA ARG A 442 -6.63 -13.61 -13.02
C ARG A 442 -7.75 -13.02 -12.17
N ALA A 443 -8.82 -12.53 -12.78
CA ALA A 443 -9.98 -12.00 -12.08
C ALA A 443 -10.68 -13.08 -11.23
N ALA A 444 -10.89 -14.27 -11.80
CA ALA A 444 -11.51 -15.40 -11.10
C ALA A 444 -10.68 -15.84 -9.88
N LEU A 445 -9.35 -15.97 -10.04
CA LEU A 445 -8.46 -16.30 -8.92
C LEU A 445 -8.48 -15.21 -7.84
N ARG A 446 -8.38 -13.93 -8.21
CA ARG A 446 -8.47 -12.80 -7.25
C ARG A 446 -9.78 -12.82 -6.48
N ALA A 447 -10.90 -13.00 -7.16
CA ALA A 447 -12.22 -13.02 -6.55
C ALA A 447 -12.34 -14.17 -5.52
N ALA A 448 -11.91 -15.37 -5.89
CA ALA A 448 -11.98 -16.52 -5.00
C ALA A 448 -11.04 -16.44 -3.79
N LEU A 449 -9.83 -15.92 -3.97
CA LEU A 449 -8.87 -15.68 -2.89
C LEU A 449 -9.34 -14.55 -1.97
N GLY A 450 -9.84 -13.44 -2.52
CA GLY A 450 -10.37 -12.29 -1.77
C GLY A 450 -11.62 -12.63 -0.96
N ALA A 451 -12.53 -13.43 -1.52
CA ALA A 451 -13.71 -13.94 -0.83
C ALA A 451 -13.39 -15.03 0.22
N ARG A 452 -12.12 -15.44 0.34
CA ARG A 452 -11.67 -16.54 1.21
C ARG A 452 -12.52 -17.81 1.02
N ARG A 453 -12.80 -18.18 -0.24
CA ARG A 453 -13.58 -19.40 -0.57
C ARG A 453 -12.94 -20.68 0.01
N ILE A 454 -11.62 -20.70 0.19
CA ILE A 454 -10.88 -21.77 0.89
C ILE A 454 -10.23 -21.19 2.14
N ARG A 455 -10.34 -21.86 3.29
CA ARG A 455 -9.82 -21.39 4.60
C ARG A 455 -9.13 -22.50 5.38
N PHE A 456 -7.97 -22.21 5.96
CA PHE A 456 -7.29 -23.03 6.98
C PHE A 456 -6.33 -22.17 7.81
N LEU A 457 -6.01 -22.59 9.04
CA LEU A 457 -5.14 -21.83 9.94
C LEU A 457 -3.74 -21.66 9.32
N GLY A 458 -3.25 -20.41 9.24
CA GLY A 458 -1.97 -20.11 8.62
C GLY A 458 -1.97 -20.13 7.08
N SER A 459 -3.14 -20.04 6.42
CA SER A 459 -3.23 -19.89 4.97
C SER A 459 -2.67 -18.52 4.54
N ILE A 460 -1.51 -18.51 3.90
CA ILE A 460 -1.01 -17.35 3.15
C ILE A 460 -1.34 -17.62 1.68
N GLY A 461 -2.04 -16.68 1.04
CA GLY A 461 -2.45 -16.80 -0.36
C GLY A 461 -1.28 -17.06 -1.30
N ALA A 462 -1.57 -17.69 -2.44
CA ALA A 462 -0.61 -17.92 -3.51
C ALA A 462 0.09 -16.60 -3.89
N GLY A 463 1.41 -16.66 -4.07
CA GLY A 463 2.17 -15.55 -4.65
C GLY A 463 1.49 -15.12 -5.95
N ILE A 464 0.96 -13.91 -5.93
CA ILE A 464 0.00 -13.35 -6.87
C ILE A 464 0.59 -13.37 -8.29
N LEU A 465 0.01 -14.22 -9.15
CA LEU A 465 0.16 -14.27 -10.61
C LEU A 465 -0.32 -12.98 -11.33
N LEU A 466 -0.28 -11.81 -10.67
CA LEU A 466 -1.02 -10.62 -11.08
C LEU A 466 -0.20 -9.31 -11.14
N ALA A 467 1.12 -9.35 -10.90
CA ALA A 467 2.00 -8.19 -11.02
C ALA A 467 2.86 -8.26 -12.29
N THR A 468 2.67 -7.31 -13.22
CA THR A 468 3.56 -7.00 -14.34
C THR A 468 4.23 -5.66 -14.03
N GLY A 469 5.38 -5.67 -13.36
CA GLY A 469 6.18 -4.48 -13.08
C GLY A 469 7.67 -4.79 -13.22
N PRO A 470 8.51 -3.84 -13.65
CA PRO A 470 9.92 -4.09 -13.96
C PRO A 470 10.75 -4.39 -12.71
N VAL A 471 11.73 -5.29 -12.91
CA VAL A 471 12.66 -5.81 -11.91
C VAL A 471 13.69 -4.75 -11.52
N ALA A 472 13.78 -4.40 -10.24
CA ALA A 472 14.90 -3.67 -9.67
C ALA A 472 15.87 -4.67 -9.00
N GLN A 473 17.16 -4.54 -9.32
CA GLN A 473 18.24 -5.47 -8.97
C GLN A 473 18.43 -5.62 -7.44
N SER A 474 18.70 -6.85 -7.02
CA SER A 474 18.94 -7.27 -5.63
C SER A 474 20.38 -7.03 -5.17
N GLN A 475 20.54 -6.64 -3.90
CA GLN A 475 21.74 -6.91 -3.10
C GLN A 475 21.40 -7.92 -1.99
N SER A 476 22.33 -8.84 -1.75
CA SER A 476 22.18 -10.06 -0.95
C SER A 476 22.82 -9.98 0.43
N GLY A 477 22.28 -10.77 1.37
CA GLY A 477 22.96 -11.19 2.61
C GLY A 477 22.22 -10.83 3.89
N SER A 478 21.31 -11.67 4.38
CA SER A 478 20.78 -11.49 5.74
C SER A 478 20.19 -12.78 6.36
N SER A 479 20.22 -12.85 7.70
CA SER A 479 19.88 -14.00 8.56
C SER A 479 18.43 -14.49 8.43
N ALA A 480 18.05 -15.62 9.06
CA ALA A 480 16.67 -16.12 9.05
C ALA A 480 15.63 -15.08 9.54
N TYR A 481 16.02 -14.20 10.47
CA TYR A 481 15.20 -13.06 10.92
C TYR A 481 15.13 -11.95 9.86
N ALA A 482 16.22 -11.72 9.14
CA ALA A 482 16.23 -10.78 8.05
C ALA A 482 15.64 -11.31 6.73
N SER A 483 15.41 -12.62 6.65
CA SER A 483 14.63 -13.27 5.59
C SER A 483 13.11 -13.20 5.78
N SER A 484 12.60 -12.84 6.98
CA SER A 484 11.22 -12.35 7.12
C SER A 484 11.05 -10.91 6.62
N GLY A 485 12.10 -10.37 5.99
CA GLY A 485 12.20 -9.01 5.49
C GLY A 485 12.39 -7.99 6.60
N VAL A 486 12.98 -8.41 7.74
CA VAL A 486 13.34 -7.53 8.87
C VAL A 486 14.84 -7.24 8.86
N ASN A 487 15.26 -6.11 8.33
CA ASN A 487 16.66 -5.74 8.22
C ASN A 487 17.25 -5.35 9.58
N VAL A 488 17.79 -6.33 10.30
CA VAL A 488 18.42 -6.15 11.62
C VAL A 488 19.56 -5.12 11.57
N ALA A 489 20.37 -5.14 10.52
CA ALA A 489 21.47 -4.19 10.39
C ALA A 489 20.97 -2.74 10.21
N GLU A 490 19.87 -2.56 9.50
CA GLU A 490 19.20 -1.26 9.37
C GLU A 490 18.49 -0.85 10.67
N GLY A 491 17.96 -1.82 11.43
CA GLY A 491 17.45 -1.61 12.79
C GLY A 491 18.53 -1.17 13.77
N ASP A 492 19.68 -1.85 13.78
CA ASP A 492 20.84 -1.49 14.61
C ASP A 492 21.37 -0.09 14.23
N HIS A 493 21.43 0.20 12.93
CA HIS A 493 21.79 1.53 12.42
C HIS A 493 20.79 2.61 12.86
N LEU A 494 19.48 2.32 12.80
CA LEU A 494 18.45 3.21 13.33
C LEU A 494 18.66 3.48 14.82
N VAL A 495 18.89 2.44 15.62
CA VAL A 495 19.15 2.57 17.06
C VAL A 495 20.31 3.52 17.34
N ASP A 496 21.41 3.43 16.58
CA ASP A 496 22.55 4.32 16.72
C ASP A 496 22.24 5.78 16.33
N LEU A 497 21.37 5.99 15.34
CA LEU A 497 20.91 7.33 14.95
C LEU A 497 20.00 7.98 16.01
N ILE A 498 19.15 7.20 16.69
CA ILE A 498 18.11 7.74 17.59
C ILE A 498 18.55 7.82 19.06
N LYS A 499 19.55 7.03 19.49
CA LYS A 499 20.15 7.10 20.84
C LYS A 499 20.39 8.54 21.36
N PRO A 500 21.06 9.44 20.61
CA PRO A 500 21.29 10.81 21.08
C PRO A 500 19.99 11.63 21.19
N LEU A 501 19.00 11.39 20.32
CA LEU A 501 17.72 12.09 20.32
C LEU A 501 16.92 11.72 21.58
N CYS A 502 16.77 10.42 21.86
CA CYS A 502 16.05 9.97 23.06
C CYS A 502 16.76 10.42 24.34
N SER A 503 18.10 10.31 24.39
CA SER A 503 18.91 10.75 25.54
C SER A 503 18.73 12.24 25.84
N LEU A 504 18.61 13.08 24.80
CA LEU A 504 18.35 14.51 24.96
C LEU A 504 17.06 14.74 25.75
N THR A 505 15.96 14.06 25.40
CA THR A 505 14.67 14.20 26.09
C THR A 505 14.74 13.77 27.55
N CYS A 506 15.46 12.70 27.87
CA CYS A 506 15.64 12.25 29.25
C CYS A 506 16.46 13.26 30.08
N LEU A 507 17.47 13.89 29.47
CA LEU A 507 18.30 14.89 30.14
C LEU A 507 17.57 16.21 30.39
N THR A 508 16.73 16.66 29.45
CA THR A 508 16.06 17.96 29.53
C THR A 508 14.67 17.89 30.16
N ALA A 509 13.94 16.77 29.99
CA ALA A 509 12.56 16.64 30.44
C ALA A 509 12.43 15.88 31.78
N SER A 510 13.31 14.92 32.10
CA SER A 510 13.18 14.14 33.35
C SER A 510 14.39 13.28 33.73
N SER A 511 15.09 13.65 34.80
CA SER A 511 16.12 12.81 35.47
C SER A 511 15.59 11.49 36.07
N ALA A 512 14.31 11.19 35.86
CA ALA A 512 13.65 10.00 36.38
C ALA A 512 13.71 8.78 35.45
N CYS A 513 14.21 8.94 34.23
CA CYS A 513 14.55 7.81 33.37
C CYS A 513 15.79 7.12 33.95
N LEU A 514 15.63 5.89 34.43
CA LEU A 514 16.70 5.19 35.14
C LEU A 514 17.67 4.46 34.18
N GLU A 515 17.27 4.27 32.93
CA GLU A 515 18.04 3.58 31.88
C GLU A 515 17.84 4.26 30.51
N GLY A 516 18.73 3.93 29.55
CA GLY A 516 18.63 4.37 28.16
C GLY A 516 17.76 3.43 27.29
N ILE A 517 17.54 3.82 26.04
CA ILE A 517 16.74 3.03 25.08
C ILE A 517 17.39 1.67 24.76
N GLY A 518 16.57 0.64 24.49
CA GLY A 518 17.02 -0.69 24.06
C GLY A 518 16.82 -1.84 25.07
N SER A 519 16.22 -1.57 26.22
CA SER A 519 15.73 -2.61 27.14
C SER A 519 14.28 -3.03 26.79
N PHE A 520 13.85 -4.21 27.23
CA PHE A 520 12.47 -4.71 27.01
C PHE A 520 11.37 -3.83 27.63
N GLY A 521 11.75 -2.82 28.41
CA GLY A 521 10.86 -1.85 29.04
C GLY A 521 11.67 -0.80 29.78
N ALA A 522 11.26 0.46 29.67
CA ALA A 522 11.99 1.57 30.27
C ALA A 522 11.52 1.87 31.70
N PRO A 523 12.39 1.73 32.72
CA PRO A 523 12.04 2.07 34.09
C PRO A 523 11.99 3.59 34.31
N TYR A 524 10.86 4.07 34.84
CA TYR A 524 10.63 5.50 35.16
C TYR A 524 10.32 5.69 36.66
N SER A 525 11.12 6.51 37.35
CA SER A 525 10.97 6.77 38.78
C SER A 525 10.11 7.99 39.06
N LEU A 526 8.98 7.81 39.74
CA LEU A 526 8.18 8.96 40.22
C LEU A 526 8.86 9.76 41.34
N ASN A 527 9.93 9.25 41.93
CA ASN A 527 10.67 9.94 42.99
C ASN A 527 11.75 10.89 42.43
N ASN A 528 12.20 10.67 41.19
CA ASN A 528 13.34 11.38 40.59
C ASN A 528 12.93 12.36 39.48
N CYS A 529 11.63 12.55 39.26
CA CYS A 529 11.12 13.51 38.29
C CYS A 529 11.26 14.92 38.89
N GLY A 530 12.40 15.55 38.59
CA GLY A 530 12.79 16.84 39.13
C GLY A 530 11.69 17.91 39.02
N GLY A 531 11.55 18.67 40.10
CA GLY A 531 10.56 19.72 40.28
C GLY A 531 9.74 19.50 41.54
N ASP A 532 9.43 20.58 42.25
CA ASP A 532 8.67 20.65 43.53
C ASP A 532 7.26 20.01 43.51
N PHE A 533 6.89 19.30 42.44
CA PHE A 533 5.55 18.81 42.15
C PHE A 533 5.30 17.36 42.56
N LEU A 534 6.33 16.50 42.53
CA LEU A 534 6.13 15.04 42.62
C LEU A 534 6.81 14.35 43.80
N GLY A 535 7.81 14.98 44.42
CA GLY A 535 8.46 14.43 45.62
C GLY A 535 7.50 14.20 46.79
N HIS A 536 6.28 14.76 46.77
CA HIS A 536 5.33 14.73 47.87
C HIS A 536 3.89 14.33 47.45
N CYS A 537 3.66 13.68 46.30
CA CYS A 537 2.30 13.23 45.94
C CYS A 537 1.98 11.91 46.67
N PRO A 538 1.12 11.92 47.72
CA PRO A 538 0.95 10.75 48.59
C PRO A 538 0.12 9.62 47.96
N ASP A 539 -0.45 9.86 46.77
CA ASP A 539 -1.30 8.91 46.04
C ASP A 539 -1.26 9.24 44.53
N PRO A 540 -0.25 8.75 43.79
CA PRO A 540 -0.05 9.07 42.39
C PRO A 540 -1.06 8.33 41.50
N VAL A 541 -1.90 9.07 40.79
CA VAL A 541 -2.84 8.53 39.79
C VAL A 541 -2.26 8.73 38.38
N LEU A 542 -1.97 7.62 37.70
CA LEU A 542 -1.49 7.62 36.32
C LEU A 542 -2.65 7.69 35.33
N VAL A 543 -2.41 8.37 34.23
CA VAL A 543 -3.28 8.43 33.07
C VAL A 543 -2.47 8.02 31.86
N SER A 544 -2.95 7.04 31.11
CA SER A 544 -2.36 6.61 29.84
C SER A 544 -3.29 6.91 28.67
N GLY A 545 -2.74 7.35 27.55
CA GLY A 545 -3.44 7.55 26.28
C GLY A 545 -2.65 6.93 25.12
N VAL A 546 -3.34 6.31 24.18
CA VAL A 546 -2.76 5.66 22.99
C VAL A 546 -3.52 6.12 21.76
N ASP A 547 -2.79 6.64 20.76
CA ASP A 547 -3.38 7.07 19.49
C ASP A 547 -2.33 6.98 18.36
N GLY A 548 -2.76 7.23 17.12
CA GLY A 548 -1.91 7.25 15.93
C GLY A 548 -2.11 8.49 15.06
N VAL A 549 -1.32 8.60 14.00
CA VAL A 549 -1.34 9.77 13.09
C VAL A 549 -2.40 9.63 11.98
N GLY A 550 -2.71 8.40 11.56
CA GLY A 550 -3.69 8.11 10.52
C GLY A 550 -3.25 8.49 9.10
N THR A 551 -4.18 8.92 8.25
CA THR A 551 -3.96 9.09 6.80
C THR A 551 -3.00 10.22 6.41
N LYS A 552 -2.57 11.09 7.35
CA LYS A 552 -1.50 12.07 7.11
C LYS A 552 -0.18 11.40 6.69
N LEU A 553 0.01 10.13 7.05
CA LEU A 553 1.15 9.32 6.61
C LEU A 553 1.22 9.18 5.09
N LEU A 554 0.07 9.15 4.39
CA LEU A 554 0.03 9.14 2.93
C LEU A 554 0.52 10.47 2.32
N VAL A 555 0.28 11.59 3.02
CA VAL A 555 0.76 12.91 2.58
C VAL A 555 2.26 13.02 2.81
N ALA A 556 2.74 12.64 3.98
CA ALA A 556 4.16 12.60 4.32
C ALA A 556 4.96 11.73 3.33
N GLU A 557 4.39 10.57 2.95
CA GLU A 557 4.94 9.69 1.91
C GLU A 557 4.96 10.37 0.55
N ALA A 558 3.86 11.00 0.12
CA ALA A 558 3.76 11.65 -1.19
C ALA A 558 4.71 12.83 -1.37
N VAL A 559 5.00 13.58 -0.30
CA VAL A 559 5.94 14.74 -0.34
C VAL A 559 7.33 14.42 0.19
N ASN A 560 7.56 13.18 0.65
CA ASN A 560 8.79 12.72 1.29
C ASN A 560 9.28 13.62 2.45
N GLN A 561 8.36 14.04 3.33
CA GLN A 561 8.64 14.85 4.52
C GLN A 561 8.07 14.20 5.77
N TRP A 562 8.95 13.67 6.62
CA TRP A 562 8.57 12.77 7.72
C TRP A 562 8.72 13.34 9.13
N GLY A 563 9.51 14.40 9.33
CA GLY A 563 9.73 14.96 10.67
C GLY A 563 8.45 15.50 11.33
N GLY A 564 7.58 16.14 10.55
CA GLY A 564 6.33 16.71 11.07
C GLY A 564 5.35 15.66 11.61
N VAL A 565 5.32 14.45 11.05
CA VAL A 565 4.40 13.40 11.52
C VAL A 565 4.82 12.81 12.87
N GLY A 566 6.11 12.88 13.24
CA GLY A 566 6.57 12.50 14.57
C GLY A 566 6.07 13.44 15.67
N VAL A 567 6.08 14.76 15.41
CA VAL A 567 5.51 15.77 16.33
C VAL A 567 4.00 15.56 16.46
N ASP A 568 3.31 15.33 15.34
CA ASP A 568 1.87 15.05 15.33
C ASP A 568 1.53 13.82 16.18
N LEU A 569 2.33 12.74 16.12
CA LEU A 569 2.13 11.53 16.90
C LEU A 569 2.14 11.81 18.41
N VAL A 570 3.13 12.58 18.88
CA VAL A 570 3.24 12.96 20.29
C VAL A 570 2.06 13.82 20.69
N ALA A 571 1.71 14.81 19.87
CA ALA A 571 0.59 15.69 20.13
C ALA A 571 -0.72 14.89 20.30
N MET A 572 -1.04 13.93 19.42
CA MET A 572 -2.27 13.14 19.52
C MET A 572 -2.40 12.46 20.90
N CYS A 573 -1.37 11.75 21.36
CA CYS A 573 -1.47 10.99 22.62
C CYS A 573 -1.30 11.88 23.87
N VAL A 574 -0.44 12.91 23.81
CA VAL A 574 -0.29 13.88 24.91
C VAL A 574 -1.59 14.63 25.15
N ASN A 575 -2.31 14.98 24.09
CA ASN A 575 -3.57 15.69 24.19
C ASN A 575 -4.65 14.86 24.89
N ASP A 576 -4.68 13.53 24.70
CA ASP A 576 -5.59 12.64 25.44
C ASP A 576 -5.28 12.63 26.94
N VAL A 577 -4.00 12.58 27.30
CA VAL A 577 -3.56 12.63 28.70
C VAL A 577 -3.87 14.01 29.30
N LEU A 578 -3.63 15.09 28.56
CA LEU A 578 -4.00 16.45 28.95
C LEU A 578 -5.52 16.62 29.07
N CYS A 579 -6.35 15.91 28.30
CA CYS A 579 -7.81 15.90 28.47
C CYS A 579 -8.27 15.25 29.77
N ARG A 580 -7.40 14.51 30.44
CA ARG A 580 -7.64 14.04 31.80
C ARG A 580 -6.96 14.94 32.83
N GLY A 581 -6.44 16.09 32.37
CA GLY A 581 -5.56 17.05 33.06
C GLY A 581 -4.42 16.39 33.80
N ALA A 582 -3.87 15.35 33.18
CA ALA A 582 -2.62 14.77 33.60
C ALA A 582 -1.47 15.49 32.91
N ARG A 583 -0.40 15.74 33.66
CA ARG A 583 0.87 16.23 33.11
C ARG A 583 1.59 15.03 32.46
N PRO A 584 2.00 15.12 31.19
CA PRO A 584 2.82 14.09 30.55
C PRO A 584 4.10 13.81 31.35
N LEU A 585 4.45 12.54 31.51
CA LEU A 585 5.67 12.10 32.17
C LEU A 585 6.62 11.50 31.15
N PHE A 586 6.15 10.50 30.42
CA PHE A 586 6.93 9.81 29.40
C PHE A 586 6.07 9.35 28.23
N PHE A 587 6.76 9.10 27.11
CA PHE A 587 6.19 8.69 25.85
C PHE A 587 6.87 7.43 25.32
N LEU A 588 6.08 6.56 24.69
CA LEU A 588 6.53 5.38 23.97
C LEU A 588 5.98 5.44 22.54
N ASP A 589 6.78 5.09 21.54
CA ASP A 589 6.33 5.01 20.15
C ASP A 589 6.41 3.59 19.57
N THR A 590 5.57 3.30 18.60
CA THR A 590 5.65 2.12 17.75
C THR A 590 5.73 2.57 16.30
N TYR A 591 6.90 2.37 15.69
CA TYR A 591 7.14 2.62 14.28
C TYR A 591 6.97 1.31 13.51
N SER A 592 5.91 1.20 12.72
CA SER A 592 5.64 0.00 11.92
C SER A 592 5.76 0.33 10.44
N CYS A 593 6.46 -0.49 9.66
CA CYS A 593 6.70 -0.20 8.25
C CYS A 593 6.68 -1.45 7.38
N GLY A 594 6.41 -1.30 6.08
CA GLY A 594 6.57 -2.39 5.11
C GLY A 594 8.04 -2.76 4.96
N ARG A 595 8.90 -1.77 4.78
CA ARG A 595 10.35 -1.91 4.77
C ARG A 595 10.99 -0.77 5.58
N LEU A 596 11.98 -1.10 6.39
CA LEU A 596 12.67 -0.14 7.23
C LEU A 596 13.68 0.65 6.39
N ASP A 597 13.53 1.97 6.42
CA ASP A 597 14.55 2.93 6.00
C ASP A 597 14.97 3.69 7.27
N ALA A 598 16.20 3.48 7.74
CA ALA A 598 16.67 4.06 9.00
C ALA A 598 16.68 5.59 8.97
N ARG A 599 16.84 6.22 7.80
CA ARG A 599 16.86 7.69 7.70
C ARG A 599 15.46 8.27 7.81
N VAL A 600 14.48 7.63 7.17
CA VAL A 600 13.07 8.01 7.29
C VAL A 600 12.59 7.78 8.72
N ALA A 601 12.86 6.61 9.30
CA ALA A 601 12.52 6.30 10.68
C ALA A 601 13.21 7.25 11.67
N ALA A 602 14.51 7.55 11.50
CA ALA A 602 15.22 8.52 12.33
C ALA A 602 14.64 9.94 12.20
N ALA A 603 14.18 10.35 11.01
CA ALA A 603 13.50 11.64 10.84
C ALA A 603 12.16 11.68 11.58
N VAL A 604 11.38 10.59 11.56
CA VAL A 604 10.15 10.48 12.36
C VAL A 604 10.48 10.55 13.86
N VAL A 605 11.44 9.75 14.33
CA VAL A 605 11.84 9.73 15.76
C VAL A 605 12.44 11.07 16.20
N ALA A 606 13.14 11.80 15.33
CA ALA A 606 13.56 13.17 15.62
C ALA A 606 12.36 14.09 15.84
N GLY A 607 11.29 13.94 15.05
CA GLY A 607 10.02 14.61 15.27
C GLY A 607 9.33 14.20 16.58
N VAL A 608 9.34 12.91 16.92
CA VAL A 608 8.83 12.41 18.21
C VAL A 608 9.62 13.01 19.37
N SER A 609 10.95 13.02 19.27
CA SER A 609 11.84 13.62 20.25
C SER A 609 11.55 15.12 20.43
N ASP A 610 11.40 15.87 19.33
CA ASP A 610 11.04 17.29 19.38
C ASP A 610 9.65 17.50 20.01
N GLY A 611 8.66 16.69 19.64
CA GLY A 611 7.33 16.71 20.27
C GLY A 611 7.38 16.43 21.77
N CYS A 612 8.22 15.48 22.23
CA CYS A 612 8.41 15.18 23.64
C CYS A 612 9.07 16.34 24.40
N LEU A 613 10.06 17.00 23.79
CA LEU A 613 10.69 18.21 24.35
C LEU A 613 9.67 19.35 24.51
N GLN A 614 8.83 19.57 23.51
CA GLN A 614 7.76 20.58 23.55
C GLN A 614 6.71 20.24 24.62
N ALA A 615 6.34 18.96 24.75
CA ALA A 615 5.37 18.48 25.74
C ALA A 615 5.95 18.39 27.17
N GLY A 616 7.27 18.51 27.33
CA GLY A 616 7.96 18.38 28.61
C GLY A 616 7.91 16.96 29.20
N CYS A 617 7.89 15.93 28.34
CA CYS A 617 7.97 14.52 28.74
C CYS A 617 9.22 13.83 28.14
N ALA A 618 9.61 12.70 28.73
CA ALA A 618 10.74 11.92 28.24
C ALA A 618 10.30 10.88 27.20
N LEU A 619 11.03 10.77 26.08
CA LEU A 619 10.91 9.64 25.17
C LEU A 619 11.70 8.47 25.75
N VAL A 620 10.99 7.53 26.38
CA VAL A 620 11.63 6.50 27.20
C VAL A 620 11.88 5.21 26.44
N GLY A 621 11.26 5.02 25.29
CA GLY A 621 11.48 3.86 24.44
C GLY A 621 10.44 3.73 23.35
N GLY A 622 10.55 2.68 22.56
CA GLY A 622 9.61 2.40 21.49
C GLY A 622 9.96 1.10 20.80
N GLU A 623 9.08 0.64 19.92
CA GLU A 623 9.25 -0.59 19.14
C GLU A 623 9.30 -0.26 17.65
N THR A 624 10.29 -0.79 16.94
CA THR A 624 10.36 -0.70 15.48
C THR A 624 10.02 -2.06 14.88
N ALA A 625 8.89 -2.13 14.18
CA ALA A 625 8.39 -3.35 13.56
C ALA A 625 8.41 -3.24 12.03
N GLU A 626 9.35 -3.94 11.39
CA GLU A 626 9.32 -4.14 9.95
C GLU A 626 8.39 -5.32 9.64
N MET A 627 7.29 -5.05 8.94
CA MET A 627 6.23 -6.00 8.63
C MET A 627 5.90 -5.98 7.12
N PRO A 628 6.79 -6.50 6.25
CA PRO A 628 6.65 -6.47 4.78
C PRO A 628 5.45 -7.22 4.22
N GLY A 629 4.73 -7.98 5.05
CA GLY A 629 3.49 -8.67 4.71
C GLY A 629 2.22 -8.05 5.29
N MET A 630 2.34 -7.08 6.21
CA MET A 630 1.19 -6.37 6.79
C MET A 630 0.91 -5.07 6.03
N TYR A 631 1.96 -4.35 5.63
CA TYR A 631 1.83 -3.10 4.88
C TYR A 631 2.01 -3.34 3.37
N ALA A 632 1.10 -2.79 2.57
CA ALA A 632 0.96 -3.12 1.15
C ALA A 632 2.07 -2.55 0.24
N ARG A 633 2.85 -1.57 0.71
CA ARG A 633 3.99 -0.97 -0.01
C ARG A 633 5.18 -0.88 0.94
N ASP A 634 6.39 -1.05 0.43
CA ASP A 634 7.64 -0.93 1.20
C ASP A 634 7.72 0.43 1.94
N SER A 635 7.25 1.50 1.32
CA SER A 635 7.20 2.86 1.88
C SER A 635 6.04 3.13 2.84
N SER A 636 5.14 2.16 3.04
CA SER A 636 4.02 2.32 3.97
C SER A 636 4.53 2.28 5.40
N VAL A 637 4.21 3.35 6.13
CA VAL A 637 4.53 3.53 7.54
C VAL A 637 3.21 3.69 8.29
N ASP A 638 3.17 3.14 9.51
CA ASP A 638 2.11 3.32 10.48
C ASP A 638 2.73 3.63 11.84
N LEU A 639 2.12 4.57 12.55
CA LEU A 639 2.68 5.14 13.77
C LEU A 639 1.64 5.09 14.88
N ILE A 640 2.00 4.49 15.99
CA ILE A 640 1.21 4.46 17.23
C ILE A 640 2.07 5.03 18.35
N GLY A 641 1.47 5.85 19.20
CA GLY A 641 2.13 6.45 20.35
C GLY A 641 1.38 6.11 21.62
N CYS A 642 2.10 6.13 22.73
CA CYS A 642 1.54 5.96 24.06
C CYS A 642 2.14 7.02 24.97
N CYS A 643 1.29 7.89 25.51
CA CYS A 643 1.69 8.86 26.52
C CYS A 643 1.20 8.39 27.88
N VAL A 644 2.07 8.45 28.88
CA VAL A 644 1.70 8.30 30.29
C VAL A 644 1.94 9.62 31.00
N GLY A 645 0.93 10.09 31.70
CA GLY A 645 0.99 11.26 32.55
C GLY A 645 0.49 10.98 33.96
N ILE A 646 0.62 11.98 34.82
CA ILE A 646 0.14 11.96 36.20
C ILE A 646 -0.92 13.02 36.41
N LEU A 647 -2.04 12.63 37.03
CA LEU A 647 -3.17 13.51 37.24
C LEU A 647 -2.78 14.78 37.99
N GLY A 648 -3.08 15.93 37.40
CA GLY A 648 -2.77 17.23 37.96
C GLY A 648 -3.58 17.54 39.22
N PRO A 649 -3.02 18.32 40.17
CA PRO A 649 -3.65 18.66 41.43
C PRO A 649 -4.93 19.50 41.27
N LEU A 650 -5.13 20.21 40.14
CA LEU A 650 -6.33 21.02 39.89
C LEU A 650 -7.59 20.19 39.61
N ILE A 651 -7.46 19.07 38.90
CA ILE A 651 -8.57 18.12 38.73
C ILE A 651 -8.82 17.39 40.04
N ARG A 652 -7.75 16.99 40.74
CA ARG A 652 -7.89 16.36 42.06
C ARG A 652 -8.58 17.27 43.07
N SER A 653 -8.33 18.58 43.03
CA SER A 653 -9.03 19.57 43.88
C SER A 653 -10.47 19.84 43.43
N GLY A 654 -10.95 19.20 42.36
CA GLY A 654 -12.30 19.37 41.81
C GLY A 654 -12.54 20.70 41.11
N LEU A 655 -11.49 21.50 40.84
CA LEU A 655 -11.60 22.81 40.20
C LEU A 655 -11.91 22.69 38.70
N ILE A 656 -11.61 21.54 38.09
CA ILE A 656 -11.91 21.23 36.69
C ILE A 656 -12.82 19.99 36.70
N THR A 657 -13.98 20.09 36.04
CA THR A 657 -15.00 19.04 35.99
C THR A 657 -15.08 18.35 34.64
N GLY A 658 -14.44 18.91 33.62
CA GLY A 658 -14.37 18.32 32.28
C GLY A 658 -13.32 19.04 31.43
N LEU A 659 -12.81 18.36 30.42
CA LEU A 659 -11.78 18.85 29.51
C LEU A 659 -12.01 18.25 28.13
N ALA A 660 -11.83 19.05 27.09
CA ALA A 660 -11.89 18.61 25.71
C ALA A 660 -10.76 19.25 24.91
N HIS A 661 -9.91 18.44 24.30
CA HIS A 661 -8.96 18.89 23.30
C HIS A 661 -9.65 19.03 21.96
N ILE A 662 -9.30 20.07 21.20
CA ILE A 662 -9.99 20.43 19.97
C ILE A 662 -9.09 20.09 18.77
N THR A 663 -9.33 18.93 18.17
CA THR A 663 -8.63 18.38 16.98
C THR A 663 -9.61 18.15 15.84
N GLY A 664 -9.48 17.04 15.09
CA GLY A 664 -10.47 16.62 14.10
C GLY A 664 -11.84 16.42 14.75
N GLY A 665 -12.90 16.86 14.08
CA GLY A 665 -14.22 17.00 14.71
C GLY A 665 -14.45 18.37 15.36
N GLY A 666 -13.40 19.19 15.50
CA GLY A 666 -13.47 20.57 15.95
C GLY A 666 -14.12 20.74 17.33
N ILE A 667 -14.64 21.94 17.60
CA ILE A 667 -15.32 22.28 18.85
C ILE A 667 -16.63 21.49 18.99
N ILE A 668 -17.37 21.35 17.88
CA ILE A 668 -18.71 20.73 17.88
C ILE A 668 -18.64 19.23 18.17
N GLY A 669 -17.65 18.53 17.61
CA GLY A 669 -17.53 17.08 17.76
C GLY A 669 -16.81 16.62 19.03
N ASN A 670 -15.92 17.45 19.60
CA ASN A 670 -15.10 17.05 20.74
C ASN A 670 -15.67 17.47 22.09
N LEU A 671 -16.21 18.69 22.23
CA LEU A 671 -16.74 19.18 23.52
C LEU A 671 -17.84 18.28 24.13
N PRO A 672 -18.82 17.74 23.37
CA PRO A 672 -19.84 16.87 23.94
C PRO A 672 -19.31 15.59 24.58
N ARG A 673 -18.11 15.12 24.20
CA ARG A 673 -17.53 13.86 24.70
C ARG A 673 -17.13 13.95 26.18
N CYS A 674 -16.90 15.15 26.70
CA CYS A 674 -16.60 15.36 28.11
C CYS A 674 -17.81 15.81 28.94
N LEU A 675 -19.01 15.87 28.35
CA LEU A 675 -20.24 16.34 28.99
C LEU A 675 -21.21 15.17 29.25
N PRO A 676 -21.98 15.20 30.36
CA PRO A 676 -23.14 14.34 30.54
C PRO A 676 -24.16 14.50 29.40
N THR A 677 -24.89 13.43 29.06
CA THR A 677 -25.82 13.40 27.92
C THR A 677 -26.97 14.42 27.97
N HIS A 678 -27.24 15.02 29.13
CA HIS A 678 -28.27 16.05 29.32
C HIS A 678 -27.74 17.49 29.21
N LEU A 679 -26.42 17.68 29.07
CA LEU A 679 -25.77 18.99 28.96
C LEU A 679 -25.22 19.22 27.55
N GLY A 680 -25.24 20.47 27.13
CA GLY A 680 -24.57 20.98 25.93
C GLY A 680 -23.91 22.31 26.22
N ALA A 681 -23.48 23.04 25.18
CA ALA A 681 -22.74 24.28 25.34
C ALA A 681 -23.14 25.36 24.32
N ASN A 682 -23.17 26.61 24.79
CA ASN A 682 -23.21 27.81 23.95
C ASN A 682 -21.79 28.37 23.84
N ILE A 683 -21.20 28.37 22.64
CA ILE A 683 -19.84 28.83 22.39
C ILE A 683 -19.88 30.17 21.65
N ASN A 684 -19.24 31.19 22.21
CA ASN A 684 -19.17 32.52 21.63
C ASN A 684 -17.93 32.69 20.75
N LEU A 685 -18.13 32.71 19.42
CA LEU A 685 -17.05 32.85 18.44
C LEU A 685 -16.37 34.22 18.44
N THR A 686 -16.94 35.22 19.13
CA THR A 686 -16.29 36.54 19.30
C THR A 686 -15.35 36.60 20.50
N ALA A 687 -15.31 35.54 21.33
CA ALA A 687 -14.47 35.49 22.52
C ALA A 687 -12.97 35.34 22.21
N TRP A 688 -12.61 34.97 20.98
CA TRP A 688 -11.23 34.93 20.51
C TRP A 688 -11.13 35.28 19.03
N GLN A 689 -9.90 35.56 18.59
CA GLN A 689 -9.63 35.79 17.19
C GLN A 689 -9.38 34.47 16.47
N ILE A 690 -10.31 34.07 15.57
CA ILE A 690 -10.08 32.89 14.73
C ILE A 690 -8.86 33.12 13.82
N PRO A 691 -7.89 32.18 13.77
CA PRO A 691 -6.63 32.35 13.06
C PRO A 691 -6.79 32.73 11.59
N LYS A 692 -5.89 33.59 11.09
CA LYS A 692 -5.87 34.07 9.70
C LYS A 692 -5.81 32.90 8.69
N LEU A 693 -5.10 31.82 9.02
CA LEU A 693 -5.01 30.60 8.20
C LEU A 693 -6.37 29.90 8.06
N ILE A 694 -7.12 29.76 9.15
CA ILE A 694 -8.44 29.10 9.13
C ILE A 694 -9.43 29.93 8.31
N ARG A 695 -9.41 31.26 8.45
CA ARG A 695 -10.24 32.15 7.62
C ARG A 695 -9.90 32.03 6.13
N TRP A 696 -8.62 31.90 5.81
CA TRP A 696 -8.16 31.67 4.43
C TRP A 696 -8.64 30.31 3.90
N LEU A 697 -8.48 29.23 4.67
CA LEU A 697 -8.97 27.89 4.30
C LEU A 697 -10.48 27.90 4.05
N MET A 698 -11.24 28.54 4.95
CA MET A 698 -12.68 28.70 4.79
C MET A 698 -13.04 29.43 3.50
N HIS A 699 -12.27 30.46 3.14
CA HIS A 699 -12.44 31.19 1.88
C HIS A 699 -12.17 30.29 0.68
N SER A 700 -10.99 29.68 0.62
CA SER A 700 -10.53 28.88 -0.52
C SER A 700 -11.39 27.63 -0.77
N ALA A 701 -11.97 27.07 0.29
CA ALA A 701 -12.82 25.88 0.21
C ALA A 701 -14.34 26.20 0.12
N GLY A 702 -14.75 27.48 0.18
CA GLY A 702 -16.17 27.85 0.23
C GLY A 702 -16.89 27.34 1.49
N MET A 703 -16.17 27.19 2.59
CA MET A 703 -16.63 26.54 3.82
C MET A 703 -17.21 27.55 4.82
N GLY A 704 -18.35 27.19 5.44
CA GLY A 704 -18.99 27.98 6.49
C GLY A 704 -18.30 27.87 7.86
N ILE A 705 -18.55 28.82 8.77
CA ILE A 705 -17.91 28.82 10.10
C ILE A 705 -18.32 27.64 10.98
N GLU A 706 -19.56 27.16 10.85
CA GLU A 706 -20.04 25.97 11.55
C GLU A 706 -19.29 24.72 11.10
N GLU A 707 -19.12 24.56 9.78
CA GLU A 707 -18.32 23.47 9.20
C GLU A 707 -16.85 23.58 9.64
N ALA A 708 -16.28 24.78 9.63
CA ALA A 708 -14.92 25.01 10.13
C ALA A 708 -14.77 24.63 11.61
N CYS A 709 -15.75 24.94 12.46
CA CYS A 709 -15.76 24.55 13.87
C CYS A 709 -16.11 23.08 14.11
N CYS A 710 -16.56 22.36 13.08
CA CYS A 710 -16.74 20.91 13.08
C CYS A 710 -15.51 20.18 12.53
N THR A 711 -14.63 20.87 11.80
CA THR A 711 -13.48 20.24 11.13
C THR A 711 -12.14 20.63 11.76
N PHE A 712 -11.98 21.89 12.15
CA PHE A 712 -10.72 22.48 12.61
C PHE A 712 -10.81 22.98 14.05
N ASN A 713 -9.65 23.27 14.64
CA ASN A 713 -9.55 23.80 16.00
C ASN A 713 -9.94 25.29 16.12
N CYS A 714 -9.99 26.01 15.00
CA CYS A 714 -10.32 27.43 14.92
C CYS A 714 -9.53 28.33 15.88
N GLY A 715 -8.32 27.92 16.31
CA GLY A 715 -7.48 28.66 17.26
C GLY A 715 -7.69 28.33 18.74
N ILE A 716 -8.56 27.39 19.07
CA ILE A 716 -8.71 26.86 20.43
C ILE A 716 -8.04 25.49 20.49
N GLY A 717 -7.01 25.34 21.31
CA GLY A 717 -6.38 24.03 21.54
C GLY A 717 -7.16 23.18 22.53
N MET A 718 -7.64 23.77 23.62
CA MET A 718 -8.29 23.03 24.71
C MET A 718 -9.44 23.82 25.33
N LEU A 719 -10.50 23.12 25.68
CA LEU A 719 -11.64 23.61 26.44
C LEU A 719 -11.64 23.00 27.84
N ILE A 720 -11.83 23.87 28.84
CA ILE A 720 -11.89 23.51 30.24
C ILE A 720 -13.30 23.80 30.76
N VAL A 721 -13.93 22.79 31.37
CA VAL A 721 -15.23 22.89 32.01
C VAL A 721 -15.02 22.99 33.52
N THR A 722 -15.57 24.04 34.13
CA THR A 722 -15.55 24.26 35.58
C THR A 722 -16.89 24.79 36.06
N LYS A 723 -17.15 24.72 37.37
CA LYS A 723 -18.30 25.40 37.97
C LYS A 723 -18.01 26.89 38.11
N GLN A 724 -19.03 27.72 37.91
CA GLN A 724 -18.93 29.18 37.98
C GLN A 724 -18.20 29.69 39.23
N GLN A 725 -18.46 29.08 40.40
CA GLN A 725 -17.85 29.44 41.68
C GLN A 725 -16.31 29.25 41.74
N TRP A 726 -15.73 28.48 40.82
CA TRP A 726 -14.29 28.19 40.77
C TRP A 726 -13.57 28.93 39.65
N LEU A 727 -14.31 29.62 38.77
CA LEU A 727 -13.77 30.26 37.56
C LEU A 727 -12.64 31.26 37.87
N ALA A 728 -12.82 32.14 38.84
CA ALA A 728 -11.80 33.14 39.20
C ALA A 728 -10.51 32.49 39.72
N ASN A 729 -10.63 31.43 40.53
CA ASN A 729 -9.48 30.68 41.04
C ASN A 729 -8.75 29.94 39.91
N LEU A 730 -9.51 29.38 38.96
CA LEU A 730 -8.96 28.69 37.81
C LEU A 730 -8.21 29.64 36.86
N LEU A 731 -8.80 30.80 36.52
CA LEU A 731 -8.16 31.81 35.68
C LEU A 731 -6.88 32.38 36.31
N ASN A 732 -6.85 32.56 37.64
CA ASN A 732 -5.64 32.98 38.34
C ASN A 732 -4.49 31.97 38.23
N ARG A 733 -4.80 30.68 38.05
CA ARG A 733 -3.81 29.60 37.92
C ARG A 733 -3.48 29.25 36.47
N LEU A 734 -4.30 29.70 35.53
CA LEU A 734 -4.17 29.49 34.08
C LEU A 734 -4.29 30.85 33.37
N PRO A 735 -3.24 31.69 33.40
CA PRO A 735 -3.30 33.07 32.92
C PRO A 735 -3.57 33.19 31.41
N GLU A 736 -3.33 32.13 30.64
CA GLU A 736 -3.63 32.06 29.19
C GLU A 736 -5.07 31.62 28.89
N ALA A 737 -5.80 31.11 29.89
CA ALA A 737 -7.17 30.68 29.71
C ALA A 737 -8.14 31.87 29.73
N PHE A 738 -9.21 31.77 28.94
CA PHE A 738 -10.27 32.76 28.88
C PHE A 738 -11.62 32.07 28.69
N VAL A 739 -12.70 32.78 28.98
CA VAL A 739 -14.06 32.25 28.89
C VAL A 739 -14.54 32.29 27.44
N VAL A 740 -14.88 31.12 26.89
CA VAL A 740 -15.39 30.99 25.51
C VAL A 740 -16.90 30.77 25.43
N GLY A 741 -17.56 30.48 26.55
CA GLY A 741 -18.96 30.07 26.54
C GLY A 741 -19.46 29.54 27.87
N GLU A 742 -20.66 28.96 27.83
CA GLU A 742 -21.36 28.41 29.00
C GLU A 742 -22.03 27.07 28.68
N LEU A 743 -22.27 26.25 29.71
CA LEU A 743 -23.03 25.01 29.57
C LEU A 743 -24.54 25.28 29.69
N VAL A 744 -25.33 24.53 28.94
CA VAL A 744 -26.80 24.63 28.91
C VAL A 744 -27.45 23.26 29.12
N ALA A 745 -28.66 23.25 29.68
CA ALA A 745 -29.48 22.04 29.89
C ALA A 745 -30.17 21.57 28.59
N LYS A 746 -29.43 21.59 27.48
CA LYS A 746 -29.87 21.10 26.17
C LYS A 746 -28.66 20.47 25.47
N PRO A 747 -28.74 19.20 25.03
CA PRO A 747 -27.62 18.54 24.34
C PRO A 747 -27.23 19.26 23.05
N GLY A 748 -25.93 19.22 22.72
CA GLY A 748 -25.34 19.80 21.51
C GLY A 748 -24.49 21.04 21.75
N VAL A 749 -23.83 21.52 20.70
CA VAL A 749 -23.00 22.74 20.72
C VAL A 749 -23.64 23.79 19.82
N ASN A 750 -23.95 24.95 20.38
CA ASN A 750 -24.53 26.07 19.66
C ASN A 750 -23.50 27.20 19.53
N LEU A 751 -23.23 27.63 18.29
CA LEU A 751 -22.24 28.68 18.02
C LEU A 751 -22.91 30.05 17.92
N ILE A 752 -22.49 30.97 18.79
CA ILE A 752 -22.97 32.35 18.86
C ILE A 752 -21.95 33.26 18.13
N GLY A 753 -22.45 34.25 17.37
CA GLY A 753 -21.58 35.25 16.72
C GLY A 753 -21.07 34.90 15.31
N GLN A 754 -21.63 33.87 14.67
CA GLN A 754 -21.21 33.35 13.35
C GLN A 754 -21.12 34.39 12.23
N ASP A 755 -22.02 35.38 12.22
CA ASP A 755 -22.07 36.44 11.20
C ASP A 755 -20.80 37.32 11.12
N SER A 756 -20.00 37.33 12.20
CA SER A 756 -18.78 38.14 12.33
C SER A 756 -17.51 37.50 11.75
N VAL A 757 -17.59 36.27 11.21
CA VAL A 757 -16.41 35.44 10.83
C VAL A 757 -16.44 34.87 9.40
N SER A 758 -17.36 35.32 8.53
CA SER A 758 -17.51 34.79 7.15
C SER A 758 -16.40 35.26 6.17
N PRO A 759 -15.86 34.39 5.28
CA PRO A 759 -14.70 34.68 4.45
C PRO A 759 -14.95 35.44 3.14
N LEU A 760 -16.15 35.37 2.55
CA LEU A 760 -16.46 36.15 1.34
C LEU A 760 -16.97 37.53 1.75
N ALA A 761 -16.01 38.41 2.00
CA ALA A 761 -16.27 39.81 2.18
C ALA A 761 -15.77 40.62 0.95
N THR A 762 -16.65 41.19 0.10
CA THR A 762 -16.37 42.40 -0.68
C THR A 762 -15.81 43.55 0.20
N MET A 763 -15.04 44.46 -0.40
CA MET A 763 -14.43 45.63 0.28
C MET A 763 -15.44 46.46 1.10
N GLU A 764 -16.68 46.55 0.63
CA GLU A 764 -17.79 47.22 1.32
C GLU A 764 -18.06 46.62 2.72
N TYR A 765 -17.80 45.32 2.92
CA TYR A 765 -17.92 44.70 4.23
C TYR A 765 -16.74 44.98 5.15
N ALA A 766 -15.54 45.21 4.63
CA ALA A 766 -14.40 45.52 5.48
C ALA A 766 -14.67 46.79 6.32
N LEU A 767 -15.34 47.78 5.73
CA LEU A 767 -15.74 49.01 6.43
C LEU A 767 -16.85 48.77 7.48
N LEU A 768 -17.84 47.93 7.15
CA LEU A 768 -18.94 47.57 8.06
C LEU A 768 -18.46 46.70 9.22
N ASP A 769 -17.61 45.70 8.94
CA ASP A 769 -17.05 44.78 9.93
C ASP A 769 -16.06 45.52 10.84
N TYR A 770 -15.22 46.40 10.30
CA TYR A 770 -14.35 47.26 11.12
C TYR A 770 -15.16 48.16 12.06
N SER A 771 -16.24 48.78 11.56
CA SER A 771 -17.12 49.61 12.37
C SER A 771 -17.82 48.83 13.50
N ARG A 772 -18.20 47.58 13.23
CA ARG A 772 -18.78 46.67 14.23
C ARG A 772 -17.76 46.17 15.25
N GLN A 773 -16.57 45.79 14.80
CA GLN A 773 -15.49 45.28 15.66
C GLN A 773 -15.02 46.34 16.64
N MET A 774 -14.86 47.58 16.18
CA MET A 774 -14.46 48.70 17.03
C MET A 774 -15.60 49.24 17.91
N GLY A 775 -16.86 48.90 17.61
CA GLY A 775 -18.02 49.32 18.39
C GLY A 775 -18.07 50.84 18.60
N THR A 776 -18.19 51.28 19.85
CA THR A 776 -18.20 52.71 20.22
C THR A 776 -16.86 53.41 20.00
N SER A 777 -15.77 52.66 19.84
CA SER A 777 -14.43 53.19 19.57
C SER A 777 -14.18 53.43 18.07
N CYS A 778 -15.11 53.05 17.20
CA CYS A 778 -14.99 53.33 15.77
C CYS A 778 -15.21 54.82 15.51
N PRO A 779 -14.27 55.52 14.87
CA PRO A 779 -14.40 56.97 14.61
C PRO A 779 -15.38 57.30 13.48
N TYR A 780 -15.91 56.29 12.81
CA TYR A 780 -16.94 56.44 11.79
C TYR A 780 -18.06 55.43 11.99
N ARG A 781 -19.24 55.76 11.46
CA ARG A 781 -20.35 54.84 11.26
C ARG A 781 -20.68 54.82 9.77
N VAL A 782 -20.94 53.64 9.23
CA VAL A 782 -21.43 53.52 7.85
C VAL A 782 -22.88 54.01 7.80
N ALA A 783 -23.09 55.17 7.17
CA ALA A 783 -24.39 55.82 7.10
C ALA A 783 -25.25 55.36 5.90
N LEU A 784 -24.60 54.93 4.82
CA LEU A 784 -25.24 54.51 3.57
C LEU A 784 -24.29 53.63 2.76
N VAL A 785 -24.82 52.61 2.09
CA VAL A 785 -24.11 51.84 1.06
C VAL A 785 -24.82 52.02 -0.29
N ILE A 786 -24.08 52.45 -1.31
CA ILE A 786 -24.60 52.67 -2.66
C ILE A 786 -23.89 51.72 -3.62
N SER A 787 -24.65 51.00 -4.46
CA SER A 787 -24.08 50.20 -5.55
C SER A 787 -24.83 50.45 -6.86
N ASN A 788 -24.14 50.28 -7.98
CA ASN A 788 -24.78 50.29 -9.30
C ASN A 788 -25.34 48.92 -9.71
N VAL A 789 -25.23 47.91 -8.84
CA VAL A 789 -25.70 46.55 -9.06
C VAL A 789 -26.70 46.19 -7.97
N ALA A 790 -27.97 46.02 -8.34
CA ALA A 790 -29.05 45.75 -7.37
C ALA A 790 -28.85 44.46 -6.57
N THR A 791 -28.17 43.47 -7.16
CA THR A 791 -27.87 42.18 -6.55
C THR A 791 -26.52 42.13 -5.83
N ALA A 792 -25.85 43.28 -5.67
CA ALA A 792 -24.57 43.33 -4.96
C ALA A 792 -24.74 42.79 -3.54
N GLN A 793 -23.92 41.80 -3.18
CA GLN A 793 -23.98 41.17 -1.86
C GLN A 793 -23.70 42.18 -0.73
N GLY A 794 -22.97 43.27 -1.03
CA GLY A 794 -22.73 44.39 -0.12
C GLY A 794 -24.03 45.06 0.37
N LEU A 795 -24.99 45.24 -0.54
CA LEU A 795 -26.31 45.79 -0.22
C LEU A 795 -27.08 44.84 0.71
N GLN A 796 -27.16 43.55 0.37
CA GLN A 796 -27.91 42.56 1.16
C GLN A 796 -27.45 42.52 2.63
N ARG A 797 -26.13 42.58 2.87
CA ARG A 797 -25.58 42.52 4.23
C ARG A 797 -25.69 43.87 4.94
N ALA A 798 -25.59 44.99 4.23
CA ALA A 798 -25.90 46.31 4.79
C ALA A 798 -27.37 46.39 5.25
N THR A 799 -28.31 45.87 4.46
CA THR A 799 -29.71 45.72 4.86
C THR A 799 -29.85 44.83 6.10
N LYS A 800 -29.20 43.66 6.13
CA LYS A 800 -29.16 42.77 7.32
C LYS A 800 -28.55 43.48 8.55
N ALA A 801 -27.65 44.44 8.32
CA ALA A 801 -27.01 45.25 9.35
C ALA A 801 -27.84 46.45 9.81
N GLY A 802 -29.01 46.69 9.23
CA GLY A 802 -29.81 47.89 9.50
C GLY A 802 -29.19 49.18 8.94
N VAL A 803 -28.25 49.08 8.01
CA VAL A 803 -27.64 50.22 7.33
C VAL A 803 -28.45 50.54 6.07
N PRO A 804 -28.83 51.81 5.85
CA PRO A 804 -29.50 52.23 4.62
C PRO A 804 -28.72 51.83 3.36
N THR A 805 -29.44 51.41 2.34
CA THR A 805 -28.88 50.98 1.04
C THR A 805 -29.59 51.66 -0.11
N SER A 806 -28.84 52.04 -1.15
CA SER A 806 -29.40 52.60 -2.39
C SER A 806 -28.78 51.95 -3.62
N VAL A 807 -29.56 51.85 -4.70
CA VAL A 807 -29.11 51.33 -5.99
C VAL A 807 -29.15 52.47 -7.00
N LEU A 808 -27.99 52.96 -7.42
CA LEU A 808 -27.87 54.02 -8.43
C LEU A 808 -27.05 53.50 -9.61
N SER A 809 -27.74 53.18 -10.70
CA SER A 809 -27.07 52.76 -11.93
C SER A 809 -26.73 53.97 -12.78
N HIS A 810 -25.46 54.11 -13.16
CA HIS A 810 -25.01 55.16 -14.07
C HIS A 810 -25.68 55.11 -15.46
N LYS A 811 -26.34 54.01 -15.80
CA LYS A 811 -27.10 53.88 -17.05
C LYS A 811 -28.38 54.71 -17.05
N ASP A 812 -28.84 55.14 -15.87
CA ASP A 812 -30.08 55.87 -15.69
C ASP A 812 -29.90 57.39 -15.89
N TYR A 813 -28.66 57.85 -16.15
CA TYR A 813 -28.27 59.25 -16.25
C TYR A 813 -27.59 59.54 -17.61
N PRO A 814 -28.36 59.82 -18.67
CA PRO A 814 -27.85 59.97 -20.03
C PRO A 814 -27.00 61.24 -20.25
N GLY A 815 -27.07 62.23 -19.36
CA GLY A 815 -26.23 63.43 -19.31
C GLY A 815 -24.78 63.18 -18.85
N GLY A 816 -24.42 61.92 -18.62
CA GLY A 816 -23.04 61.50 -18.39
C GLY A 816 -22.59 61.61 -16.93
N ARG A 817 -21.27 61.61 -16.71
CA ARG A 817 -20.68 61.52 -15.35
C ARG A 817 -21.10 62.67 -14.42
N PRO A 818 -21.17 63.95 -14.84
CA PRO A 818 -21.60 65.04 -13.96
C PRO A 818 -23.04 64.89 -13.43
N GLU A 819 -23.96 64.38 -14.26
CA GLU A 819 -25.35 64.16 -13.87
C GLU A 819 -25.47 63.00 -12.86
N PHE A 820 -24.75 61.89 -13.12
CA PHE A 820 -24.67 60.78 -12.18
C PHE A 820 -24.04 61.18 -10.84
N ASP A 821 -22.96 61.96 -10.86
CA ASP A 821 -22.31 62.45 -9.64
C ASP A 821 -23.22 63.41 -8.87
N ALA A 822 -24.04 64.22 -9.53
CA ALA A 822 -25.00 65.09 -8.87
C ALA A 822 -26.06 64.28 -8.12
N ALA A 823 -26.58 63.21 -8.73
CA ALA A 823 -27.50 62.28 -8.07
C ALA A 823 -26.84 61.54 -6.91
N LEU A 824 -25.57 61.14 -7.06
CA LEU A 824 -24.80 60.54 -5.98
C LEU A 824 -24.63 61.50 -4.81
N VAL A 825 -24.32 62.78 -5.07
CA VAL A 825 -24.19 63.83 -4.05
C VAL A 825 -25.52 64.07 -3.33
N GLU A 826 -26.64 64.10 -4.04
CA GLU A 826 -27.97 64.25 -3.46
C GLU A 826 -28.27 63.12 -2.47
N GLU A 827 -28.07 61.87 -2.91
CA GLU A 827 -28.30 60.68 -2.07
C GLU A 827 -27.37 60.68 -0.84
N LEU A 828 -26.08 60.95 -1.02
CA LEU A 828 -25.10 61.02 0.07
C LEU A 828 -25.45 62.11 1.10
N ARG A 829 -25.86 63.30 0.64
CA ARG A 829 -26.26 64.41 1.52
C ARG A 829 -27.56 64.13 2.24
N SER A 830 -28.53 63.46 1.59
CA SER A 830 -29.82 63.10 2.21
C SER A 830 -29.64 62.23 3.46
N LYS A 831 -28.55 61.45 3.53
CA LYS A 831 -28.19 60.59 4.67
C LYS A 831 -27.16 61.20 5.62
N GLY A 832 -26.81 62.47 5.43
CA GLY A 832 -25.86 63.18 6.29
C GLY A 832 -24.43 62.63 6.21
N VAL A 833 -24.02 62.06 5.07
CA VAL A 833 -22.65 61.54 4.88
C VAL A 833 -21.64 62.68 4.99
N GLN A 834 -20.53 62.44 5.69
CA GLN A 834 -19.46 63.42 5.90
C GLN A 834 -18.13 63.03 5.24
N LEU A 835 -17.97 61.75 4.87
CA LEU A 835 -16.77 61.16 4.30
C LEU A 835 -17.21 60.07 3.31
N VAL A 836 -16.65 60.08 2.11
CA VAL A 836 -16.99 59.14 1.04
C VAL A 836 -15.85 58.15 0.85
N ALA A 837 -16.14 56.86 1.02
CA ALA A 837 -15.20 55.77 0.79
C ALA A 837 -15.59 54.99 -0.46
N MET A 838 -14.75 55.04 -1.49
CA MET A 838 -14.94 54.31 -2.74
C MET A 838 -14.28 52.93 -2.63
N ALA A 839 -15.11 51.90 -2.47
CA ALA A 839 -14.71 50.52 -2.28
C ALA A 839 -14.97 49.71 -3.56
N GLY A 840 -13.96 49.53 -4.41
CA GLY A 840 -14.15 48.83 -5.70
C GLY A 840 -15.02 49.61 -6.70
N PHE A 841 -15.06 50.94 -6.57
CA PHE A 841 -15.85 51.82 -7.42
C PHE A 841 -15.07 52.11 -8.72
N MET A 842 -15.23 51.22 -9.71
CA MET A 842 -14.47 51.23 -10.97
C MET A 842 -14.92 52.35 -11.96
N ARG A 843 -15.13 53.57 -11.46
CA ARG A 843 -15.56 54.74 -12.24
C ARG A 843 -14.82 56.00 -11.80
N ILE A 844 -14.45 56.81 -12.78
CA ILE A 844 -13.86 58.12 -12.55
C ILE A 844 -14.97 59.09 -12.11
N VAL A 845 -14.79 59.72 -10.96
CA VAL A 845 -15.65 60.78 -10.42
C VAL A 845 -15.21 62.15 -10.93
N THR A 846 -16.14 63.09 -10.99
CA THR A 846 -15.95 64.45 -11.50
C THR A 846 -15.82 65.45 -10.36
N ARG A 847 -15.53 66.72 -10.71
CA ARG A 847 -15.52 67.83 -9.75
C ARG A 847 -16.85 68.01 -9.01
N VAL A 848 -17.98 67.56 -9.56
CA VAL A 848 -19.28 67.63 -8.89
C VAL A 848 -19.25 66.93 -7.52
N LEU A 849 -18.69 65.72 -7.46
CA LEU A 849 -18.53 64.98 -6.20
C LEU A 849 -17.40 65.55 -5.34
N LEU A 850 -16.25 65.87 -5.95
CA LEU A 850 -15.06 66.32 -5.22
C LEU A 850 -15.26 67.70 -4.56
N ASP A 851 -15.93 68.63 -5.23
CA ASP A 851 -16.25 69.95 -4.69
C ASP A 851 -17.36 69.85 -3.62
N ALA A 852 -18.24 68.85 -3.70
CA ALA A 852 -19.26 68.58 -2.68
C ALA A 852 -18.67 67.97 -1.39
N PHE A 853 -17.54 67.26 -1.49
CA PHE A 853 -16.84 66.61 -0.38
C PHE A 853 -15.32 66.93 -0.40
N PRO A 854 -14.93 68.21 -0.23
CA PRO A 854 -13.56 68.65 -0.46
C PRO A 854 -12.59 67.99 0.53
N GLY A 855 -11.62 67.24 0.00
CA GLY A 855 -10.64 66.50 0.81
C GLY A 855 -11.24 65.36 1.64
N ARG A 856 -12.44 64.87 1.28
CA ARG A 856 -13.17 63.83 2.02
C ARG A 856 -13.68 62.69 1.13
N VAL A 857 -12.98 62.43 0.04
CA VAL A 857 -13.24 61.27 -0.83
C VAL A 857 -11.98 60.41 -0.83
N LEU A 858 -12.10 59.15 -0.43
CA LEU A 858 -11.01 58.17 -0.39
C LEU A 858 -11.27 57.02 -1.35
N ASN A 859 -10.18 56.48 -1.88
CA ASN A 859 -10.18 55.26 -2.70
C ASN A 859 -9.08 54.29 -2.26
N THR A 860 -9.26 53.02 -2.56
CA THR A 860 -8.19 52.01 -2.53
C THR A 860 -7.81 51.60 -3.94
N HIS A 861 -6.51 51.47 -4.19
CA HIS A 861 -5.95 50.97 -5.43
C HIS A 861 -5.14 49.68 -5.15
N PRO A 862 -5.33 48.59 -5.92
CA PRO A 862 -4.70 47.29 -5.67
C PRO A 862 -3.24 47.22 -6.16
N SER A 863 -2.49 48.32 -6.03
CA SER A 863 -1.06 48.42 -6.32
C SER A 863 -0.42 49.59 -5.57
N LEU A 864 0.91 49.64 -5.50
CA LEU A 864 1.65 50.75 -4.90
C LEU A 864 1.68 51.97 -5.84
N LEU A 865 0.99 53.05 -5.47
CA LEU A 865 1.07 54.34 -6.16
C LEU A 865 2.29 55.13 -5.68
N PRO A 866 2.93 55.98 -6.51
CA PRO A 866 2.63 56.23 -7.92
C PRO A 866 3.26 55.23 -8.90
N ALA A 867 3.97 54.20 -8.40
CA ALA A 867 4.76 53.28 -9.21
C ALA A 867 3.91 52.49 -10.23
N PHE A 868 2.65 52.20 -9.89
CA PHE A 868 1.73 51.41 -10.72
C PHE A 868 0.40 52.14 -10.96
N LYS A 869 0.45 53.38 -11.49
CA LYS A 869 -0.76 54.13 -11.87
C LYS A 869 -1.53 53.40 -12.98
N GLY A 870 -2.83 53.16 -12.78
CA GLY A 870 -3.74 52.65 -13.82
C GLY A 870 -3.49 51.21 -14.28
N ALA A 871 -2.68 50.42 -13.59
CA ALA A 871 -2.38 49.02 -13.96
C ALA A 871 -2.41 48.09 -12.74
N THR A 872 -2.96 46.89 -12.93
CA THR A 872 -2.99 45.78 -11.95
C THR A 872 -1.89 44.74 -12.16
N ARG A 873 -0.96 44.96 -13.10
CA ARG A 873 -0.20 43.86 -13.72
C ARG A 873 1.08 43.49 -12.95
N ILE A 874 1.32 42.19 -12.89
CA ILE A 874 2.65 41.59 -12.72
C ILE A 874 3.50 42.04 -13.91
N ALA A 875 4.27 43.11 -13.75
CA ALA A 875 5.30 43.44 -14.72
C ALA A 875 6.50 42.50 -14.51
N THR A 876 7.08 42.00 -15.60
CA THR A 876 8.25 41.11 -15.56
C THR A 876 9.38 41.76 -14.77
N GLY A 877 9.80 41.10 -13.68
CA GLY A 877 10.88 41.58 -12.80
C GLY A 877 10.43 42.31 -11.53
N VAL A 878 9.14 42.58 -11.33
CA VAL A 878 8.63 43.17 -10.08
C VAL A 878 8.68 42.15 -8.94
N ARG A 879 9.38 42.49 -7.86
CA ARG A 879 9.50 41.65 -6.64
C ARG A 879 8.56 42.07 -5.51
N VAL A 880 8.01 43.28 -5.58
CA VAL A 880 7.11 43.85 -4.57
C VAL A 880 6.02 44.67 -5.25
N THR A 881 4.76 44.38 -4.93
CA THR A 881 3.59 45.21 -5.22
C THR A 881 2.90 45.54 -3.89
N GLY A 882 1.59 45.79 -3.86
CA GLY A 882 0.86 46.08 -2.63
C GLY A 882 -0.50 46.69 -2.89
N CYS A 883 -1.00 47.47 -1.94
CA CYS A 883 -2.16 48.32 -2.13
C CYS A 883 -1.97 49.71 -1.51
N THR A 884 -2.75 50.66 -2.01
CA THR A 884 -2.68 52.08 -1.63
C THR A 884 -4.06 52.61 -1.30
N ALA A 885 -4.23 53.17 -0.10
CA ALA A 885 -5.36 54.03 0.24
C ALA A 885 -4.96 55.50 0.05
N HIS A 886 -5.74 56.26 -0.71
CA HIS A 886 -5.39 57.64 -1.06
C HIS A 886 -6.63 58.53 -1.15
N PHE A 887 -6.42 59.85 -1.03
CA PHE A 887 -7.46 60.83 -1.35
C PHE A 887 -7.72 60.84 -2.86
N VAL A 888 -8.96 61.09 -3.25
CA VAL A 888 -9.34 61.22 -4.66
C VAL A 888 -9.18 62.67 -5.09
N VAL A 889 -8.46 62.87 -6.19
CA VAL A 889 -8.29 64.15 -6.88
C VAL A 889 -8.79 64.01 -8.32
N PRO A 890 -8.96 65.10 -9.09
CA PRO A 890 -9.45 65.01 -10.47
C PRO A 890 -8.58 64.14 -11.40
N GLU A 891 -7.27 64.06 -11.13
CA GLU A 891 -6.36 63.16 -11.83
C GLU A 891 -6.45 61.73 -11.23
N VAL A 892 -6.63 60.75 -12.10
CA VAL A 892 -6.80 59.33 -11.73
C VAL A 892 -5.55 58.81 -11.00
N ASP A 893 -5.75 58.18 -9.85
CA ASP A 893 -4.71 57.54 -9.01
C ASP A 893 -3.51 58.45 -8.68
N ALA A 894 -3.74 59.76 -8.62
CA ALA A 894 -2.70 60.77 -8.39
C ALA A 894 -2.85 61.51 -7.06
N GLY A 895 -3.87 61.17 -6.27
CA GLY A 895 -4.13 61.89 -5.04
C GLY A 895 -3.17 61.51 -3.90
N PRO A 896 -3.06 62.35 -2.86
CA PRO A 896 -2.15 62.12 -1.76
C PRO A 896 -2.42 60.80 -1.04
N ILE A 897 -1.34 60.04 -0.83
CA ILE A 897 -1.37 58.73 -0.17
C ILE A 897 -1.69 58.92 1.32
N VAL A 898 -2.65 58.14 1.81
CA VAL A 898 -3.00 58.07 3.23
C VAL A 898 -2.21 56.95 3.88
N LEU A 899 -2.34 55.71 3.37
CA LEU A 899 -1.59 54.54 3.83
C LEU A 899 -1.25 53.62 2.65
N GLN A 900 -0.17 52.83 2.79
CA GLN A 900 0.24 51.81 1.82
C GLN A 900 0.66 50.52 2.52
N ALA A 901 0.37 49.39 1.89
CA ALA A 901 0.80 48.08 2.36
C ALA A 901 1.56 47.34 1.24
N PRO A 902 2.84 46.98 1.44
CA PRO A 902 3.58 46.18 0.46
C PRO A 902 3.17 44.70 0.52
N ALA A 903 3.17 44.05 -0.65
CA ALA A 903 2.99 42.61 -0.83
C ALA A 903 4.15 42.06 -1.67
N PRO A 904 4.88 41.02 -1.20
CA PRO A 904 5.90 40.38 -2.01
C PRO A 904 5.28 39.67 -3.20
N VAL A 905 5.98 39.64 -4.33
CA VAL A 905 5.66 38.81 -5.51
C VAL A 905 6.55 37.57 -5.44
N LEU A 906 5.95 36.41 -5.21
CA LEU A 906 6.64 35.15 -4.99
C LEU A 906 6.95 34.42 -6.30
N PRO A 907 8.01 33.60 -6.36
CA PRO A 907 8.27 32.73 -7.51
C PRO A 907 7.07 31.79 -7.76
N GLY A 908 6.47 31.88 -8.95
CA GLY A 908 5.32 31.06 -9.34
C GLY A 908 3.95 31.67 -9.07
N ASP A 909 3.86 32.89 -8.53
CA ASP A 909 2.58 33.60 -8.41
C ASP A 909 1.90 33.78 -9.79
N SER A 910 0.62 33.41 -9.87
CA SER A 910 -0.29 33.86 -10.92
C SER A 910 -0.90 35.22 -10.57
N GLU A 911 -1.45 35.93 -11.56
CA GLU A 911 -2.16 37.20 -11.34
C GLU A 911 -3.28 37.06 -10.31
N GLU A 912 -4.00 35.94 -10.34
CA GLU A 912 -5.07 35.62 -9.38
C GLU A 912 -4.54 35.44 -7.95
N THR A 913 -3.48 34.64 -7.76
CA THR A 913 -2.90 34.39 -6.43
C THR A 913 -2.28 35.65 -5.80
N LEU A 914 -1.70 36.52 -6.62
CA LEU A 914 -1.19 37.80 -6.17
C LEU A 914 -2.32 38.77 -5.84
N GLN A 915 -3.37 38.80 -6.66
CA GLN A 915 -4.53 39.66 -6.46
C GLN A 915 -5.25 39.29 -5.16
N ASP A 916 -5.38 38.02 -4.82
CA ASP A 916 -5.99 37.60 -3.56
C ASP A 916 -5.16 37.99 -2.33
N ARG A 917 -3.82 37.94 -2.43
CA ARG A 917 -2.92 38.44 -1.39
C ARG A 917 -3.08 39.95 -1.20
N VAL A 918 -3.19 40.71 -2.28
CA VAL A 918 -3.39 42.16 -2.26
C VAL A 918 -4.76 42.52 -1.68
N LYS A 919 -5.84 41.83 -2.07
CA LYS A 919 -7.20 42.04 -1.53
C LYS A 919 -7.24 41.91 0.00
N LEU A 920 -6.52 40.94 0.57
CA LEU A 920 -6.43 40.77 2.04
C LEU A 920 -5.79 41.97 2.74
N LEU A 921 -4.80 42.60 2.11
CA LEU A 921 -4.18 43.82 2.62
C LEU A 921 -5.14 45.01 2.47
N GLU A 922 -5.83 45.12 1.35
CA GLU A 922 -6.81 46.19 1.12
C GLU A 922 -7.95 46.17 2.16
N HIS A 923 -8.45 44.98 2.53
CA HIS A 923 -9.49 44.83 3.57
C HIS A 923 -9.06 45.32 4.95
N ARG A 924 -7.75 45.44 5.22
CA ARG A 924 -7.24 46.01 6.48
C ARG A 924 -6.85 47.48 6.31
N LEU A 925 -6.15 47.79 5.22
CA LEU A 925 -5.60 49.10 4.93
C LEU A 925 -6.70 50.15 4.76
N PHE A 926 -7.75 49.81 3.99
CA PHE A 926 -8.74 50.81 3.60
C PHE A 926 -9.63 51.27 4.76
N PRO A 927 -10.17 50.39 5.63
CA PRO A 927 -10.87 50.83 6.84
C PRO A 927 -9.99 51.63 7.81
N ALA A 928 -8.72 51.27 7.95
CA ALA A 928 -7.77 52.01 8.78
C ALA A 928 -7.51 53.43 8.23
N ALA A 929 -7.37 53.57 6.91
CA ALA A 929 -7.22 54.88 6.27
C ALA A 929 -8.48 55.75 6.45
N VAL A 930 -9.67 55.16 6.29
CA VAL A 930 -10.95 55.84 6.54
C VAL A 930 -11.05 56.26 8.01
N ALA A 931 -10.63 55.41 8.95
CA ALA A 931 -10.62 55.72 10.37
C ALA A 931 -9.66 56.87 10.73
N ALA A 932 -8.46 56.88 10.16
CA ALA A 932 -7.47 57.94 10.38
C ALA A 932 -7.98 59.30 9.90
N VAL A 933 -8.62 59.35 8.73
CA VAL A 933 -9.25 60.59 8.23
C VAL A 933 -10.47 60.99 9.07
N ALA A 934 -11.29 60.03 9.49
CA ALA A 934 -12.46 60.28 10.33
C ALA A 934 -12.10 60.83 11.72
N ARG A 935 -10.99 60.36 12.33
CA ARG A 935 -10.45 60.91 13.58
C ARG A 935 -9.81 62.29 13.43
N GLY A 936 -9.44 62.65 12.20
CA GLY A 936 -8.63 63.83 11.93
C GLY A 936 -7.13 63.63 12.18
N ASP A 937 -6.68 62.38 12.33
CA ASP A 937 -5.27 62.02 12.49
C ASP A 937 -4.46 62.48 11.27
N CYS A 938 -5.07 62.42 10.09
CA CYS A 938 -4.54 62.94 8.85
C CYS A 938 -5.60 63.70 8.04
N ARG A 939 -5.17 64.69 7.27
CA ARG A 939 -6.05 65.52 6.43
C ARG A 939 -5.43 65.86 5.10
N PHE A 940 -6.30 66.06 4.11
CA PHE A 940 -5.92 66.63 2.83
C PHE A 940 -5.61 68.12 2.97
N VAL A 941 -4.46 68.56 2.44
CA VAL A 941 -4.07 69.96 2.36
C VAL A 941 -3.75 70.29 0.90
N ALA A 942 -4.56 71.15 0.29
CA ALA A 942 -4.31 71.69 -1.03
C ALA A 942 -3.17 72.73 -0.95
N GLY A 943 -2.18 72.62 -1.83
CA GLY A 943 -1.12 73.63 -1.89
C GLY A 943 0.00 73.33 -2.90
N PRO A 944 0.71 74.34 -3.42
CA PRO A 944 1.85 74.14 -4.30
C PRO A 944 3.08 73.59 -3.54
N PRO A 945 3.92 72.73 -4.14
CA PRO A 945 3.90 72.28 -5.54
C PRO A 945 2.98 71.07 -5.83
N ALA A 946 2.36 70.47 -4.81
CA ALA A 946 1.41 69.36 -4.95
C ALA A 946 0.55 69.21 -3.69
N ASP A 947 -0.67 68.71 -3.86
CA ASP A 947 -1.54 68.33 -2.75
C ASP A 947 -0.85 67.33 -1.81
N LYS A 948 -1.10 67.42 -0.50
CA LYS A 948 -0.46 66.56 0.50
C LYS A 948 -1.45 65.99 1.50
N CYS A 949 -1.14 64.80 1.97
CA CYS A 949 -1.71 64.24 3.19
C CYS A 949 -0.82 64.69 4.35
N VAL A 950 -1.38 65.43 5.31
CA VAL A 950 -0.65 65.90 6.50
C VAL A 950 -1.17 65.16 7.71
N TRP A 951 -0.28 64.44 8.39
CA TRP A 951 -0.56 63.78 9.65
C TRP A 951 -0.30 64.73 10.82
N SER A 952 -1.11 64.60 11.86
CA SER A 952 -1.00 65.37 13.11
C SER A 952 0.14 64.88 14.03
N CYS A 953 0.58 63.63 13.82
CA CYS A 953 1.72 62.97 14.44
C CYS A 953 2.44 62.09 13.40
N GLU A 954 3.52 61.39 13.77
CA GLU A 954 4.12 60.42 12.85
C GLU A 954 3.09 59.35 12.46
N PRO A 955 2.93 59.05 11.16
CA PRO A 955 2.02 58.01 10.72
C PRO A 955 2.46 56.68 11.33
N PRO A 956 1.55 55.91 11.95
CA PRO A 956 1.91 54.64 12.54
C PRO A 956 2.51 53.70 11.50
N SER A 957 3.51 52.91 11.91
CA SER A 957 4.10 51.90 11.04
C SER A 957 3.03 50.87 10.66
N MET A 958 3.21 50.22 9.51
CA MET A 958 2.27 49.18 9.07
C MET A 958 2.16 48.03 10.09
N ALA A 959 3.21 47.79 10.88
CA ALA A 959 3.22 46.81 11.96
C ALA A 959 2.43 47.28 13.20
N GLU A 960 2.36 48.59 13.46
CA GLU A 960 1.52 49.16 14.52
C GLU A 960 0.05 49.24 14.11
N PHE A 961 -0.25 49.26 12.81
CA PHE A 961 -1.62 49.23 12.27
C PHE A 961 -2.21 47.82 12.07
N MET A 962 -1.38 46.81 11.80
CA MET A 962 -1.76 45.41 11.49
C MET A 962 -1.91 44.53 12.72
#